data_AF-A0AAV9VEJ1-F1
#
_entry.id   AF-A0AAV9VEJ1-F1
#
_cell.length_a   1.000
_cell.length_b   1.000
_cell.length_c   1.000
_cell.angle_alpha   90.00
_cell.angle_beta   90.00
_cell.angle_gamma   90.00
#
_symmetry.space_group_name_H-M   'P 1'
#
loop_
_entity.id
_entity.type
_entity.pdbx_description
1 polymer ?
#
loop_
_entity_poly.entity_id
_entity_poly.type
_entity_poly.pdbx_seq_one_letter_code
_entity_poly.pdbx_strand_id
1 'polypeptide(L)'
;MSEQLRATFAKCKAEGRTALVTYVTAGYPTVEGTVPILQAMQDGGADIIELGLPFTDPIGDGPTIQGSNTIALQNNVNVTTVLDMVRNARAAGVTIPIVMMGYYNPMLIYGEERLVKDCREAGLNGFIIVDLPPETEAVKFRNFCVNGGLSYVPLVAPSTSDARLKKLCGIADSWIYLVSRMGVTGATGKLNDALPELMKKVKAASGDDKYIAVGFGVSTRAHFQLVGSVADGVVIGSQIVNVIRGASGSEPEAVKKYLYEVLGKSEGSDTKGEKVTVSGVGKESEPATPSQGEALSSEVPDPEILPSRIGEFGGRYVPESLMDCLIELEKGFDEAVRDPEFWKEYESYYPYMGRPGHLHLAPRLTEYAGGADIYLKREDLNHTGSHKINNALGQVLLAKRIGKNRVIAETGAGQHGVATATAAAKFGMKCTVYMGAEDCRRQALNVFRMKLLGAEVIPVEAGSRTLRDAVNEALRAWVVDLDNTHYVIGSAIGPHPMPTIVRTFQEVIGRETKAAMLKLTGRLPDAVVACVGGGSNCVGMFYPFKDDLSVKLLGVEAGGHGVNTTMHSATLVAGQKGVLHGVRTYILQDQHGQVLDTHSVSAGLDYPGVGPQLAEWKDSGRAEFIAANDEHAFEGFRRLSETEGIIPALESSHAVWGAMELAKKLGKGKNIVICMSGRGDKDVQSVAEELPTIGPKIGWDLRF
;
A
#
# COMPACT_ATOMS: atom_id res chain seq x y z
N MET A 1 -17.84 26.77 2.61
CA MET A 1 -16.55 26.61 1.90
C MET A 1 -16.70 25.71 0.68
N SER A 2 -17.42 24.59 0.77
CA SER A 2 -17.72 23.70 -0.37
C SER A 2 -18.52 24.36 -1.51
N GLU A 3 -19.45 25.26 -1.21
CA GLU A 3 -20.19 26.05 -2.22
C GLU A 3 -19.29 26.88 -3.12
N GLN A 4 -18.14 27.34 -2.61
CA GLN A 4 -17.18 28.11 -3.39
C GLN A 4 -16.60 27.28 -4.55
N LEU A 5 -16.39 25.97 -4.36
CA LEU A 5 -15.93 25.08 -5.43
C LEU A 5 -16.96 25.01 -6.56
N ARG A 6 -18.25 24.81 -6.23
CA ARG A 6 -19.33 24.80 -7.23
C ARG A 6 -19.47 26.15 -7.94
N ALA A 7 -19.41 27.24 -7.18
CA ALA A 7 -19.47 28.59 -7.72
C ALA A 7 -18.31 28.88 -8.69
N THR A 8 -17.10 28.37 -8.40
CA THR A 8 -15.94 28.48 -9.29
C THR A 8 -16.21 27.82 -10.64
N PHE A 9 -16.64 26.56 -10.67
CA PHE A 9 -16.97 25.88 -11.94
C PHE A 9 -18.13 26.56 -12.68
N ALA A 10 -19.18 26.99 -11.95
CA ALA A 10 -20.30 27.72 -12.54
C ALA A 10 -19.86 29.03 -13.20
N LYS A 11 -18.96 29.77 -12.55
CA LYS A 11 -18.37 31.00 -13.09
C LYS A 11 -17.56 30.73 -14.36
N CYS A 12 -16.67 29.74 -14.35
CA CYS A 12 -15.88 29.36 -15.54
C CYS A 12 -16.80 29.03 -16.72
N LYS A 13 -17.84 28.22 -16.46
CA LYS A 13 -18.85 27.85 -17.47
C LYS A 13 -19.60 29.06 -18.02
N ALA A 14 -20.02 30.00 -17.16
CA ALA A 14 -20.68 31.24 -17.56
C ALA A 14 -19.77 32.16 -18.40
N GLU A 15 -18.46 32.15 -18.12
CA GLU A 15 -17.43 32.88 -18.87
C GLU A 15 -17.01 32.15 -20.16
N GLY A 16 -17.57 30.97 -20.46
CA GLY A 16 -17.23 30.19 -21.64
C GLY A 16 -15.81 29.61 -21.62
N ARG A 17 -15.23 29.41 -20.43
CA ARG A 17 -13.88 28.87 -20.24
C ARG A 17 -13.88 27.61 -19.38
N THR A 18 -12.85 26.79 -19.53
CA THR A 18 -12.61 25.63 -18.68
C THR A 18 -11.94 26.05 -17.38
N ALA A 19 -12.33 25.46 -16.25
CA ALA A 19 -11.67 25.70 -14.97
C ALA A 19 -10.25 25.09 -14.96
N LEU A 20 -9.27 25.81 -14.40
CA LEU A 20 -7.91 25.31 -14.20
C LEU A 20 -7.69 24.91 -12.74
N VAL A 21 -7.43 23.63 -12.53
CA VAL A 21 -7.06 23.07 -11.22
C VAL A 21 -5.56 22.80 -11.22
N THR A 22 -4.83 23.34 -10.26
CA THR A 22 -3.37 23.22 -10.17
C THR A 22 -2.96 22.45 -8.93
N TYR A 23 -1.90 21.64 -9.00
CA TYR A 23 -1.37 20.91 -7.84
C TYR A 23 0.05 21.35 -7.47
N VAL A 24 0.33 21.39 -6.17
CA VAL A 24 1.69 21.46 -5.61
C VAL A 24 1.78 20.73 -4.27
N THR A 25 2.92 20.08 -4.03
CA THR A 25 3.22 19.47 -2.73
C THR A 25 3.57 20.54 -1.71
N ALA A 26 2.89 20.55 -0.57
CA ALA A 26 3.17 21.50 0.51
C ALA A 26 4.61 21.34 1.01
N GLY A 27 5.30 22.45 1.20
CA GLY A 27 6.71 22.47 1.63
C GLY A 27 7.73 22.09 0.56
N TYR A 28 7.33 21.99 -0.71
CA TYR A 28 8.24 21.81 -1.84
C TYR A 28 8.44 23.12 -2.63
N PRO A 29 9.69 23.56 -2.92
CA PRO A 29 10.95 22.96 -2.47
C PRO A 29 11.28 23.27 -1.01
N THR A 30 10.66 24.30 -0.43
CA THR A 30 10.81 24.71 0.97
C THR A 30 9.47 25.06 1.61
N VAL A 31 9.43 25.09 2.94
CA VAL A 31 8.24 25.51 3.72
C VAL A 31 7.85 26.94 3.38
N GLU A 32 8.82 27.85 3.36
CA GLU A 32 8.63 29.28 3.13
C GLU A 32 8.19 29.58 1.69
N GLY A 33 8.62 28.76 0.73
CA GLY A 33 8.27 28.91 -0.68
C GLY A 33 6.81 28.57 -1.00
N THR A 34 6.12 27.83 -0.13
CA THR A 34 4.76 27.34 -0.41
C THR A 34 3.78 28.51 -0.62
N VAL A 35 3.73 29.49 0.29
CA VAL A 35 2.76 30.59 0.21
C VAL A 35 2.95 31.45 -1.04
N PRO A 36 4.18 31.91 -1.38
CA PRO A 36 4.43 32.61 -2.64
C PRO A 36 4.03 31.81 -3.88
N ILE A 37 4.26 30.49 -3.90
CA ILE A 37 3.84 29.62 -5.01
C ILE A 37 2.31 29.59 -5.13
N LEU A 38 1.57 29.49 -4.01
CA LEU A 38 0.10 29.51 -4.03
C LEU A 38 -0.46 30.85 -4.56
N GLN A 39 0.16 31.97 -4.18
CA GLN A 39 -0.18 33.29 -4.73
C GLN A 39 0.10 33.34 -6.24
N ALA A 40 1.27 32.87 -6.67
CA ALA A 40 1.62 32.81 -8.09
C ALA A 40 0.69 31.91 -8.91
N MET A 41 0.18 30.82 -8.34
CA MET A 41 -0.85 29.99 -8.98
C MET A 41 -2.14 30.78 -9.21
N GLN A 42 -2.65 31.44 -8.16
CA GLN A 42 -3.83 32.29 -8.26
C GLN A 42 -3.63 33.40 -9.31
N ASP A 43 -2.53 34.13 -9.21
CA ASP A 43 -2.20 35.22 -10.14
C ASP A 43 -1.98 34.71 -11.58
N GLY A 44 -1.47 33.50 -11.72
CA GLY A 44 -1.32 32.79 -12.99
C GLY A 44 -2.66 32.37 -13.62
N GLY A 45 -3.77 32.49 -12.89
CA GLY A 45 -5.11 32.18 -13.35
C GLY A 45 -5.61 30.80 -12.98
N ALA A 46 -5.02 30.15 -11.97
CA ALA A 46 -5.62 28.97 -11.37
C ALA A 46 -6.97 29.31 -10.74
N ASP A 47 -7.93 28.40 -10.85
CA ASP A 47 -9.27 28.54 -10.28
C ASP A 47 -9.41 27.76 -8.97
N ILE A 48 -8.67 26.65 -8.83
CA ILE A 48 -8.64 25.77 -7.67
C ILE A 48 -7.20 25.29 -7.47
N ILE A 49 -6.73 25.23 -6.23
CA ILE A 49 -5.43 24.64 -5.89
C ILE A 49 -5.62 23.34 -5.11
N GLU A 50 -4.98 22.27 -5.57
CA GLU A 50 -4.74 21.04 -4.83
C GLU A 50 -3.42 21.17 -4.07
N LEU A 51 -3.48 21.22 -2.74
CA LEU A 51 -2.32 21.27 -1.88
C LEU A 51 -2.01 19.86 -1.37
N GLY A 52 -0.92 19.28 -1.87
CA GLY A 52 -0.47 17.93 -1.56
C GLY A 52 0.06 17.83 -0.13
N LEU A 53 -0.56 16.98 0.69
CA LEU A 53 -0.02 16.51 1.96
C LEU A 53 0.98 15.38 1.65
N PRO A 54 2.29 15.55 1.95
CA PRO A 54 3.28 14.54 1.60
C PRO A 54 3.10 13.27 2.44
N PHE A 55 3.37 12.13 1.81
CA PHE A 55 3.32 10.81 2.42
C PHE A 55 4.52 9.97 1.97
N THR A 56 5.02 9.10 2.84
CA THR A 56 6.17 8.23 2.56
C THR A 56 5.89 7.17 1.50
N ASP A 57 4.66 6.65 1.44
CA ASP A 57 4.30 5.51 0.59
C ASP A 57 3.13 5.82 -0.37
N PRO A 58 3.28 6.82 -1.27
CA PRO A 58 2.18 7.28 -2.10
C PRO A 58 2.00 6.36 -3.32
N ILE A 59 1.15 5.34 -3.20
CA ILE A 59 0.97 4.30 -4.23
C ILE A 59 0.41 4.79 -5.57
N GLY A 60 -0.31 5.91 -5.60
CA GLY A 60 -0.86 6.52 -6.82
C GLY A 60 0.04 7.57 -7.48
N ASP A 61 1.07 8.05 -6.78
CA ASP A 61 1.89 9.17 -7.25
C ASP A 61 2.97 8.71 -8.22
N GLY A 62 3.20 9.50 -9.28
CA GLY A 62 4.33 9.27 -10.19
C GLY A 62 5.67 9.76 -9.62
N PRO A 63 6.80 9.39 -10.25
CA PRO A 63 8.14 9.69 -9.75
C PRO A 63 8.40 11.17 -9.47
N THR A 64 7.79 12.07 -10.26
CA THR A 64 7.90 13.52 -10.04
C THR A 64 7.31 13.95 -8.71
N ILE A 65 6.08 13.50 -8.39
CA ILE A 65 5.40 13.86 -7.15
C ILE A 65 6.04 13.15 -5.96
N GLN A 66 6.42 11.87 -6.12
CA GLN A 66 7.20 11.15 -5.10
C GLN A 66 8.46 11.92 -4.69
N GLY A 67 9.25 12.40 -5.65
CA GLY A 67 10.43 13.20 -5.35
C GLY A 67 10.12 14.50 -4.61
N SER A 68 8.99 15.15 -4.91
CA SER A 68 8.56 16.33 -4.14
C SER A 68 8.09 15.97 -2.73
N ASN A 69 7.42 14.82 -2.54
CA ASN A 69 7.02 14.33 -1.21
C ASN A 69 8.26 14.04 -0.36
N THR A 70 9.29 13.39 -0.92
CA THR A 70 10.55 13.13 -0.21
C THR A 70 11.18 14.42 0.31
N ILE A 71 11.26 15.46 -0.52
CA ILE A 71 11.84 16.75 -0.12
C ILE A 71 10.94 17.46 0.92
N ALA A 72 9.62 17.43 0.74
CA ALA A 72 8.69 18.00 1.71
C ALA A 72 8.77 17.30 3.08
N LEU A 73 8.92 15.97 3.12
CA LEU A 73 9.11 15.21 4.35
C LEU A 73 10.45 15.54 5.03
N GLN A 74 11.53 15.73 4.25
CA GLN A 74 12.82 16.21 4.78
C GLN A 74 12.70 17.62 5.39
N ASN A 75 11.76 18.43 4.89
CA ASN A 75 11.40 19.72 5.45
C ASN A 75 10.43 19.62 6.65
N ASN A 76 10.20 18.43 7.19
CA ASN A 76 9.31 18.14 8.34
C ASN A 76 7.83 18.53 8.12
N VAL A 77 7.36 18.49 6.87
CA VAL A 77 5.98 18.83 6.55
C VAL A 77 5.04 17.72 7.02
N ASN A 78 4.01 18.11 7.77
CA ASN A 78 2.94 17.27 8.28
C ASN A 78 1.60 18.02 8.24
N VAL A 79 0.50 17.39 8.69
CA VAL A 79 -0.84 17.99 8.68
C VAL A 79 -0.86 19.38 9.33
N THR A 80 -0.25 19.55 10.49
CA THR A 80 -0.25 20.82 11.23
C THR A 80 0.46 21.93 10.44
N THR A 81 1.63 21.63 9.87
CA THR A 81 2.37 22.63 9.08
C THR A 81 1.62 23.01 7.80
N VAL A 82 0.91 22.05 7.18
CA VAL A 82 0.07 22.34 6.01
C VAL A 82 -1.08 23.29 6.39
N LEU A 83 -1.73 23.07 7.54
CA LEU A 83 -2.77 23.98 8.03
C LEU A 83 -2.24 25.41 8.25
N ASP A 84 -1.03 25.54 8.79
CA ASP A 84 -0.39 26.85 8.97
C ASP A 84 -0.05 27.53 7.64
N MET A 85 0.45 26.77 6.65
CA MET A 85 0.66 27.27 5.29
C MET A 85 -0.64 27.80 4.67
N VAL A 86 -1.76 27.10 4.87
CA VAL A 86 -3.07 27.56 4.36
C VAL A 86 -3.50 28.84 5.07
N ARG A 87 -3.40 28.92 6.41
CA ARG A 87 -3.71 30.16 7.15
C ARG A 87 -2.89 31.35 6.65
N ASN A 88 -1.59 31.13 6.45
CA ASN A 88 -0.68 32.14 5.94
C ASN A 88 -1.01 32.54 4.49
N ALA A 89 -1.39 31.59 3.64
CA ALA A 89 -1.84 31.86 2.28
C ALA A 89 -3.13 32.69 2.25
N ARG A 90 -4.10 32.39 3.13
CA ARG A 90 -5.32 33.20 3.28
C ARG A 90 -5.00 34.62 3.75
N ALA A 91 -4.13 34.77 4.76
CA ALA A 91 -3.67 36.08 5.23
C ALA A 91 -2.93 36.87 4.14
N ALA A 92 -2.22 36.18 3.25
CA ALA A 92 -1.50 36.76 2.13
C ALA A 92 -2.38 37.01 0.88
N GLY A 93 -3.70 36.79 0.94
CA GLY A 93 -4.63 37.16 -0.12
C GLY A 93 -4.95 36.07 -1.14
N VAL A 94 -4.61 34.80 -0.88
CA VAL A 94 -5.10 33.69 -1.70
C VAL A 94 -6.58 33.48 -1.37
N THR A 95 -7.46 33.77 -2.32
CA THR A 95 -8.94 33.71 -2.20
C THR A 95 -9.56 32.53 -2.94
N ILE A 96 -8.88 31.99 -3.95
CA ILE A 96 -9.38 30.82 -4.69
C ILE A 96 -9.45 29.57 -3.79
N PRO A 97 -10.35 28.62 -4.09
CA PRO A 97 -10.47 27.38 -3.33
C PRO A 97 -9.16 26.60 -3.21
N ILE A 98 -8.88 26.07 -2.02
CA ILE A 98 -7.76 25.15 -1.75
C ILE A 98 -8.32 23.82 -1.25
N VAL A 99 -7.95 22.73 -1.89
CA VAL A 99 -8.33 21.35 -1.55
C VAL A 99 -7.09 20.61 -1.07
N MET A 100 -7.18 19.93 0.08
CA MET A 100 -6.07 19.08 0.55
C MET A 100 -6.11 17.75 -0.18
N MET A 101 -5.03 17.40 -0.87
CA MET A 101 -4.89 16.13 -1.55
C MET A 101 -3.85 15.27 -0.84
N GLY A 102 -4.16 14.00 -0.55
CA GLY A 102 -3.20 13.11 0.10
C GLY A 102 -3.70 11.67 0.26
N TYR A 103 -3.00 10.92 1.11
CA TYR A 103 -3.31 9.54 1.46
C TYR A 103 -3.96 9.46 2.84
N TYR A 104 -4.71 8.40 3.10
CA TYR A 104 -5.55 8.30 4.28
C TYR A 104 -4.75 8.18 5.57
N ASN A 105 -3.58 7.55 5.58
CA ASN A 105 -2.88 7.23 6.83
C ASN A 105 -2.49 8.46 7.67
N PRO A 106 -1.83 9.52 7.14
CA PRO A 106 -1.58 10.73 7.92
C PRO A 106 -2.85 11.40 8.45
N MET A 107 -3.95 11.33 7.69
CA MET A 107 -5.24 11.89 8.08
C MET A 107 -5.92 11.07 9.19
N LEU A 108 -5.80 9.75 9.12
CA LEU A 108 -6.28 8.80 10.13
C LEU A 108 -5.58 9.03 11.47
N ILE A 109 -4.25 9.20 11.46
CA ILE A 109 -3.46 9.44 12.69
C ILE A 109 -3.76 10.81 13.29
N TYR A 110 -4.01 11.84 12.47
CA TYR A 110 -4.43 13.15 12.96
C TYR A 110 -5.82 13.15 13.61
N GLY A 111 -6.70 12.27 13.13
CA GLY A 111 -8.09 12.13 13.54
C GLY A 111 -9.05 12.83 12.57
N GLU A 112 -9.99 12.06 11.99
CA GLU A 112 -10.85 12.49 10.88
C GLU A 112 -11.73 13.73 11.21
N GLU A 113 -12.43 13.69 12.34
CA GLU A 113 -13.33 14.79 12.74
C GLU A 113 -12.55 16.06 13.09
N ARG A 114 -11.44 15.90 13.82
CA ARG A 114 -10.52 17.00 14.14
C ARG A 114 -9.94 17.60 12.85
N LEU A 115 -9.49 16.77 11.92
CA LEU A 115 -8.93 17.21 10.65
C LEU A 115 -9.92 18.09 9.88
N VAL A 116 -11.17 17.64 9.73
CA VAL A 116 -12.21 18.41 9.02
C VAL A 116 -12.45 19.76 9.68
N LYS A 117 -12.54 19.80 11.01
CA LYS A 117 -12.71 21.05 11.77
C LYS A 117 -11.52 21.99 11.56
N ASP A 118 -10.30 21.53 11.79
CA ASP A 118 -9.10 22.33 11.74
C ASP A 118 -8.81 22.82 10.30
N CYS A 119 -9.13 22.01 9.28
CA CYS A 119 -9.08 22.40 7.86
C CYS A 119 -10.08 23.52 7.53
N ARG A 120 -11.31 23.44 8.04
CA ARG A 120 -12.32 24.50 7.84
C ARG A 120 -11.84 25.81 8.45
N GLU A 121 -11.32 25.76 9.69
CA GLU A 121 -10.81 26.93 10.40
C GLU A 121 -9.58 27.54 9.70
N ALA A 122 -8.70 26.71 9.12
CA ALA A 122 -7.57 27.18 8.32
C ALA A 122 -7.98 27.82 6.99
N GLY A 123 -9.17 27.48 6.46
CA GLY A 123 -9.71 28.04 5.22
C GLY A 123 -9.56 27.13 4.01
N LEU A 124 -9.46 25.81 4.21
CA LEU A 124 -9.60 24.84 3.12
C LEU A 124 -11.06 24.68 2.66
N ASN A 125 -11.24 24.13 1.47
CA ASN A 125 -12.53 23.97 0.82
C ASN A 125 -12.96 22.50 0.68
N GLY A 126 -12.03 21.55 0.80
CA GLY A 126 -12.34 20.13 0.72
C GLY A 126 -11.10 19.23 0.71
N PHE A 127 -11.34 17.97 0.41
CA PHE A 127 -10.35 16.90 0.40
C PHE A 127 -10.42 16.05 -0.87
N ILE A 128 -9.26 15.58 -1.31
CA ILE A 128 -9.08 14.43 -2.20
C ILE A 128 -8.24 13.42 -1.43
N ILE A 129 -8.78 12.24 -1.14
CA ILE A 129 -8.05 11.16 -0.45
C ILE A 129 -7.91 10.01 -1.44
N VAL A 130 -6.68 9.76 -1.87
CA VAL A 130 -6.36 8.94 -3.04
C VAL A 130 -6.75 7.47 -2.85
N ASP A 131 -6.62 6.97 -1.63
CA ASP A 131 -6.70 5.55 -1.28
C ASP A 131 -7.85 5.23 -0.32
N LEU A 132 -8.84 6.13 -0.19
CA LEU A 132 -9.96 5.92 0.74
C LEU A 132 -11.05 5.03 0.11
N PRO A 133 -11.38 3.86 0.71
CA PRO A 133 -12.37 2.95 0.15
C PRO A 133 -13.78 3.60 0.08
N PRO A 134 -14.40 3.70 -1.10
CA PRO A 134 -15.71 4.33 -1.27
C PRO A 134 -16.86 3.64 -0.54
N GLU A 135 -16.75 2.35 -0.25
CA GLU A 135 -17.86 1.53 0.24
C GLU A 135 -18.09 1.67 1.74
N THR A 136 -17.08 2.12 2.49
CA THR A 136 -17.10 2.12 3.95
C THR A 136 -16.60 3.46 4.46
N GLU A 137 -15.31 3.76 4.26
CA GLU A 137 -14.69 4.86 5.00
C GLU A 137 -14.94 6.20 4.33
N ALA A 138 -15.05 6.23 3.00
CA ALA A 138 -15.35 7.46 2.28
C ALA A 138 -16.73 8.02 2.65
N VAL A 139 -17.75 7.19 2.85
CA VAL A 139 -19.09 7.67 3.24
C VAL A 139 -19.03 8.32 4.62
N LYS A 140 -18.35 7.67 5.58
CA LYS A 140 -18.15 8.22 6.93
C LYS A 140 -17.38 9.55 6.88
N PHE A 141 -16.25 9.57 6.18
CA PHE A 141 -15.42 10.77 6.06
C PHE A 141 -16.13 11.91 5.33
N ARG A 142 -16.84 11.59 4.24
CA ARG A 142 -17.68 12.54 3.49
C ARG A 142 -18.78 13.13 4.38
N ASN A 143 -19.38 12.37 5.28
CA ASN A 143 -20.35 12.91 6.24
C ASN A 143 -19.70 13.91 7.20
N PHE A 144 -18.47 13.66 7.67
CA PHE A 144 -17.72 14.68 8.42
C PHE A 144 -17.49 15.93 7.57
N CYS A 145 -17.03 15.80 6.31
CA CYS A 145 -16.82 16.92 5.40
C CYS A 145 -18.08 17.77 5.22
N VAL A 146 -19.22 17.13 4.91
CA VAL A 146 -20.50 17.81 4.69
C VAL A 146 -20.95 18.56 5.94
N ASN A 147 -20.89 17.93 7.12
CA ASN A 147 -21.19 18.58 8.40
C ASN A 147 -20.23 19.74 8.70
N GLY A 148 -18.97 19.60 8.29
CA GLY A 148 -17.95 20.64 8.35
C GLY A 148 -18.08 21.74 7.30
N GLY A 149 -19.00 21.63 6.33
CA GLY A 149 -19.12 22.59 5.22
C GLY A 149 -17.95 22.55 4.23
N LEU A 150 -17.22 21.43 4.18
CA LEU A 150 -16.12 21.09 3.28
C LEU A 150 -16.58 20.05 2.26
N SER A 151 -15.88 19.96 1.13
CA SER A 151 -16.18 18.98 0.08
C SER A 151 -15.30 17.74 0.20
N TYR A 152 -15.85 16.59 -0.22
CA TYR A 152 -15.07 15.39 -0.49
C TYR A 152 -15.19 15.08 -1.98
N VAL A 153 -14.05 15.13 -2.68
CA VAL A 153 -13.97 14.98 -4.13
C VAL A 153 -13.63 13.52 -4.45
N PRO A 154 -14.56 12.73 -4.99
CA PRO A 154 -14.27 11.35 -5.36
C PRO A 154 -13.44 11.29 -6.64
N LEU A 155 -12.60 10.27 -6.72
CA LEU A 155 -11.81 9.92 -7.88
C LEU A 155 -12.57 8.89 -8.72
N VAL A 156 -12.48 9.03 -10.03
CA VAL A 156 -12.95 8.07 -11.03
C VAL A 156 -11.80 7.75 -11.97
N ALA A 157 -11.68 6.49 -12.38
CA ALA A 157 -10.64 6.03 -13.30
C ALA A 157 -11.26 5.42 -14.58
N PRO A 158 -10.47 5.20 -15.66
CA PRO A 158 -10.97 4.58 -16.87
C PRO A 158 -11.42 3.13 -16.64
N SER A 159 -10.81 2.46 -15.66
CA SER A 159 -11.17 1.11 -15.23
C SER A 159 -12.45 1.05 -14.39
N THR A 160 -13.03 2.18 -13.96
CA THR A 160 -14.24 2.19 -13.12
C THR A 160 -15.48 1.72 -13.90
N SER A 161 -16.11 0.66 -13.40
CA SER A 161 -17.36 0.05 -13.91
C SER A 161 -18.58 0.95 -13.74
N ASP A 162 -19.62 0.68 -14.52
CA ASP A 162 -20.86 1.49 -14.55
C ASP A 162 -21.59 1.51 -13.21
N ALA A 163 -21.63 0.36 -12.52
CA ALA A 163 -22.24 0.25 -11.20
C ALA A 163 -21.49 1.11 -10.18
N ARG A 164 -20.15 1.06 -10.22
CA ARG A 164 -19.27 1.81 -9.33
C ARG A 164 -19.29 3.31 -9.60
N LEU A 165 -19.34 3.71 -10.87
CA LEU A 165 -19.50 5.10 -11.30
C LEU A 165 -20.72 5.76 -10.65
N LYS A 166 -21.89 5.11 -10.68
CA LYS A 166 -23.11 5.65 -10.07
C LYS A 166 -22.93 5.92 -8.57
N LYS A 167 -22.28 5.00 -7.85
CA LYS A 167 -22.00 5.15 -6.42
C LYS A 167 -21.06 6.32 -6.15
N LEU A 168 -19.94 6.41 -6.88
CA LEU A 168 -18.97 7.50 -6.74
C LEU A 168 -19.59 8.86 -7.06
N CYS A 169 -20.40 8.93 -8.12
CA CYS A 169 -21.13 10.14 -8.49
C CYS A 169 -22.13 10.57 -7.42
N GLY A 170 -22.80 9.62 -6.75
CA GLY A 170 -23.70 9.90 -5.63
C GLY A 170 -22.99 10.43 -4.38
N ILE A 171 -21.71 10.09 -4.18
CA ILE A 171 -20.90 10.60 -3.07
C ILE A 171 -20.47 12.06 -3.33
N ALA A 172 -20.21 12.41 -4.59
CA ALA A 172 -19.69 13.71 -5.02
C ALA A 172 -20.61 14.87 -4.61
N ASP A 173 -20.09 15.81 -3.83
CA ASP A 173 -20.84 16.99 -3.41
C ASP A 173 -20.52 18.25 -4.24
N SER A 174 -19.32 18.34 -4.83
CA SER A 174 -18.90 19.51 -5.62
C SER A 174 -18.51 19.17 -7.07
N TRP A 175 -17.49 18.33 -7.26
CA TRP A 175 -17.01 17.88 -8.57
C TRP A 175 -16.46 16.46 -8.48
N ILE A 176 -16.24 15.86 -9.64
CA ILE A 176 -15.63 14.53 -9.79
C ILE A 176 -14.26 14.70 -10.42
N TYR A 177 -13.24 14.12 -9.80
CA TYR A 177 -11.91 14.04 -10.38
C TYR A 177 -11.84 12.81 -11.28
N LEU A 178 -11.71 13.02 -12.60
CA LEU A 178 -11.46 11.94 -13.56
C LEU A 178 -9.95 11.79 -13.81
N VAL A 179 -9.37 10.69 -13.33
CA VAL A 179 -8.04 10.24 -13.73
C VAL A 179 -8.18 9.60 -15.10
N SER A 180 -7.57 10.15 -16.13
CA SER A 180 -7.84 9.72 -17.51
C SER A 180 -6.84 8.73 -18.10
N ARG A 181 -5.81 8.36 -17.33
CA ARG A 181 -4.75 7.43 -17.75
C ARG A 181 -4.65 6.28 -16.77
N MET A 182 -4.48 5.08 -17.31
CA MET A 182 -4.01 3.92 -16.55
C MET A 182 -2.51 4.11 -16.27
N GLY A 183 -2.10 3.96 -15.01
CA GLY A 183 -0.73 4.19 -14.52
C GLY A 183 -0.61 5.42 -13.62
N VAL A 184 0.64 5.77 -13.26
CA VAL A 184 0.95 6.91 -12.37
C VAL A 184 1.00 8.25 -13.11
N THR A 185 0.78 9.35 -12.39
CA THR A 185 0.81 10.72 -12.95
C THR A 185 2.15 11.03 -13.63
N GLY A 186 2.13 11.48 -14.90
CA GLY A 186 3.32 11.97 -15.60
C GLY A 186 4.06 10.96 -16.49
N ALA A 187 3.57 9.73 -16.66
CA ALA A 187 4.12 8.79 -17.64
C ALA A 187 4.01 9.33 -19.09
N THR A 188 5.12 9.31 -19.84
CA THR A 188 5.20 9.78 -21.23
C THR A 188 4.38 8.88 -22.17
N GLY A 189 3.36 9.42 -22.82
CA GLY A 189 2.50 8.66 -23.74
C GLY A 189 1.41 9.52 -24.39
N LYS A 190 0.96 9.10 -25.58
CA LYS A 190 -0.04 9.75 -26.44
C LYS A 190 -1.38 10.01 -25.73
N LEU A 191 -2.19 10.91 -26.30
CA LEU A 191 -3.58 11.09 -25.90
C LEU A 191 -4.33 9.75 -25.92
N ASN A 192 -5.08 9.46 -24.86
CA ASN A 192 -6.11 8.44 -24.87
C ASN A 192 -7.24 8.89 -25.80
N ASP A 193 -7.33 8.28 -26.98
CA ASP A 193 -8.40 8.51 -27.97
C ASP A 193 -9.79 8.22 -27.39
N ALA A 194 -9.89 7.49 -26.26
CA ALA A 194 -11.13 7.17 -25.57
C ALA A 194 -11.60 8.22 -24.54
N LEU A 195 -10.90 9.34 -24.36
CA LEU A 195 -11.31 10.37 -23.38
C LEU A 195 -12.74 10.89 -23.62
N PRO A 196 -13.19 11.19 -24.86
CA PRO A 196 -14.56 11.65 -25.09
C PRO A 196 -15.63 10.63 -24.66
N GLU A 197 -15.40 9.33 -24.93
CA GLU A 197 -16.31 8.26 -24.51
C GLU A 197 -16.33 8.09 -22.99
N LEU A 198 -15.16 8.17 -22.34
CA LEU A 198 -15.08 8.14 -20.88
C LEU A 198 -15.82 9.33 -20.25
N MET A 199 -15.64 10.54 -20.79
CA MET A 199 -16.38 11.72 -20.33
C MET A 199 -17.89 11.56 -20.50
N LYS A 200 -18.35 11.01 -21.63
CA LYS A 200 -19.77 10.72 -21.87
C LYS A 200 -20.32 9.71 -20.87
N LYS A 201 -19.55 8.66 -20.57
CA LYS A 201 -19.88 7.64 -19.57
C LYS A 201 -20.04 8.26 -18.17
N VAL A 202 -19.08 9.08 -17.74
CA VAL A 202 -19.11 9.73 -16.42
C VAL A 202 -20.27 10.74 -16.36
N LYS A 203 -20.47 11.57 -17.38
CA LYS A 203 -21.60 12.51 -17.45
C LYS A 203 -22.96 11.81 -17.36
N ALA A 204 -23.11 10.68 -18.05
CA ALA A 204 -24.34 9.88 -17.99
C ALA A 204 -24.61 9.32 -16.59
N ALA A 205 -23.56 9.01 -15.82
CA ALA A 205 -23.69 8.51 -14.45
C ALA A 205 -23.85 9.64 -13.41
N SER A 206 -23.23 10.80 -13.65
CA SER A 206 -23.20 11.93 -12.71
C SER A 206 -24.41 12.85 -12.80
N GLY A 207 -25.11 12.84 -13.93
CA GLY A 207 -26.12 13.85 -14.23
C GLY A 207 -25.51 15.19 -14.64
N ASP A 208 -26.38 16.14 -15.00
CA ASP A 208 -25.99 17.48 -15.49
C ASP A 208 -25.62 18.47 -14.36
N ASP A 209 -25.80 18.07 -13.10
CA ASP A 209 -25.58 18.90 -11.90
C ASP A 209 -24.17 18.79 -11.31
N LYS A 210 -23.34 17.87 -11.83
CA LYS A 210 -21.96 17.64 -11.36
C LYS A 210 -20.94 18.09 -12.39
N TYR A 211 -19.92 18.81 -11.93
CA TYR A 211 -18.78 19.18 -12.75
C TYR A 211 -17.73 18.06 -12.75
N ILE A 212 -17.04 17.90 -13.88
CA ILE A 212 -15.97 16.92 -14.02
C ILE A 212 -14.68 17.65 -14.40
N ALA A 213 -13.64 17.49 -13.58
CA ALA A 213 -12.29 17.94 -13.94
C ALA A 213 -11.38 16.75 -14.20
N VAL A 214 -10.56 16.87 -15.23
CA VAL A 214 -9.80 15.74 -15.77
C VAL A 214 -8.31 15.94 -15.54
N GLY A 215 -7.69 14.99 -14.86
CA GLY A 215 -6.23 14.86 -14.74
C GLY A 215 -5.68 13.99 -15.86
N PHE A 216 -5.07 14.64 -16.86
CA PHE A 216 -4.62 13.98 -18.10
C PHE A 216 -3.09 13.96 -18.30
N GLY A 217 -2.29 14.25 -17.26
CA GLY A 217 -0.86 14.52 -17.48
C GLY A 217 -0.67 15.70 -18.43
N VAL A 218 -1.54 16.70 -18.28
CA VAL A 218 -1.51 17.95 -19.06
C VAL A 218 -0.22 18.69 -18.74
N SER A 219 0.49 19.10 -19.79
CA SER A 219 1.78 19.77 -19.66
C SER A 219 1.94 20.96 -20.60
N THR A 220 1.08 21.07 -21.63
CA THR A 220 1.13 22.11 -22.65
C THR A 220 -0.24 22.74 -22.84
N ARG A 221 -0.28 23.93 -23.44
CA ARG A 221 -1.53 24.58 -23.87
C ARG A 221 -2.39 23.70 -24.78
N ALA A 222 -1.77 22.99 -25.72
CA ALA A 222 -2.49 22.10 -26.63
C ALA A 222 -3.21 20.98 -25.86
N HIS A 223 -2.56 20.40 -24.85
CA HIS A 223 -3.20 19.41 -23.97
C HIS A 223 -4.36 20.04 -23.18
N PHE A 224 -4.17 21.24 -22.62
CA PHE A 224 -5.21 21.94 -21.87
C PHE A 224 -6.45 22.23 -22.71
N GLN A 225 -6.27 22.75 -23.93
CA GLN A 225 -7.38 23.05 -24.85
C GLN A 225 -8.13 21.77 -25.27
N LEU A 226 -7.40 20.69 -25.53
CA LEU A 226 -7.99 19.44 -25.95
C LEU A 226 -8.84 18.80 -24.85
N VAL A 227 -8.33 18.75 -23.62
CA VAL A 227 -9.09 18.25 -22.46
C VAL A 227 -10.25 19.19 -22.14
N GLY A 228 -10.02 20.50 -22.16
CA GLY A 228 -11.06 21.50 -21.88
C GLY A 228 -12.18 21.57 -22.91
N SER A 229 -12.00 20.98 -24.10
CA SER A 229 -13.08 20.87 -25.08
C SER A 229 -14.18 19.88 -24.68
N VAL A 230 -13.91 18.97 -23.73
CA VAL A 230 -14.86 17.92 -23.30
C VAL A 230 -15.17 17.96 -21.79
N ALA A 231 -14.31 18.59 -20.98
CA ALA A 231 -14.39 18.65 -19.52
C ALA A 231 -14.75 20.04 -18.98
N ASP A 232 -15.31 20.09 -17.77
CA ASP A 232 -15.63 21.34 -17.07
C ASP A 232 -14.38 21.96 -16.41
N GLY A 233 -13.39 21.12 -16.09
CA GLY A 233 -12.07 21.55 -15.62
C GLY A 233 -10.91 20.68 -16.13
N VAL A 234 -9.70 21.24 -16.07
CA VAL A 234 -8.45 20.54 -16.38
C VAL A 234 -7.52 20.61 -15.18
N VAL A 235 -6.97 19.46 -14.79
CA VAL A 235 -6.00 19.35 -13.69
C VAL A 235 -4.57 19.28 -14.24
N ILE A 236 -3.69 20.14 -13.70
CA ILE A 236 -2.26 20.17 -14.01
C ILE A 236 -1.48 20.03 -12.69
N GLY A 237 -0.78 18.90 -12.52
CA GLY A 237 0.02 18.65 -11.32
C GLY A 237 1.50 18.43 -11.58
N SER A 238 1.89 17.25 -12.06
CA SER A 238 3.29 16.86 -12.20
C SER A 238 4.13 17.86 -13.00
N GLN A 239 3.56 18.54 -14.01
CA GLN A 239 4.30 19.53 -14.78
C GLN A 239 4.61 20.80 -13.99
N ILE A 240 3.72 21.24 -13.09
CA ILE A 240 4.00 22.38 -12.21
C ILE A 240 5.13 22.04 -11.26
N VAL A 241 5.15 20.82 -10.71
CA VAL A 241 6.26 20.33 -9.86
C VAL A 241 7.58 20.33 -10.64
N ASN A 242 7.57 19.95 -11.93
CA ASN A 242 8.77 20.03 -12.79
C ASN A 242 9.21 21.48 -13.04
N VAL A 243 8.27 22.41 -13.24
CA VAL A 243 8.57 23.84 -13.40
C VAL A 243 9.24 24.39 -12.15
N ILE A 244 8.68 24.11 -10.97
CA ILE A 244 9.25 24.48 -9.67
C ILE A 244 10.68 23.92 -9.54
N ARG A 245 10.88 22.64 -9.85
CA ARG A 245 12.20 21.97 -9.79
C ARG A 245 13.26 22.67 -10.65
N GLY A 246 12.86 23.24 -11.79
CA GLY A 246 13.78 23.89 -12.73
C GLY A 246 14.07 25.38 -12.43
N ALA A 247 13.35 26.00 -11.48
CA ALA A 247 13.31 27.45 -11.34
C ALA A 247 14.29 28.05 -10.30
N SER A 248 14.98 27.22 -9.50
CA SER A 248 16.09 27.57 -8.59
C SER A 248 16.08 29.01 -8.04
N GLY A 249 15.15 29.32 -7.14
CA GLY A 249 15.01 30.63 -6.47
C GLY A 249 14.07 31.64 -7.17
N SER A 250 13.45 31.25 -8.29
CA SER A 250 12.41 32.02 -9.00
C SER A 250 11.15 31.18 -9.24
N GLU A 251 10.86 30.27 -8.30
CA GLU A 251 9.75 29.31 -8.39
C GLU A 251 8.39 29.99 -8.62
N PRO A 252 7.99 31.03 -7.86
CA PRO A 252 6.71 31.70 -8.06
C PRO A 252 6.58 32.31 -9.46
N GLU A 253 7.60 33.00 -9.94
CA GLU A 253 7.63 33.62 -11.27
C GLU A 253 7.53 32.57 -12.38
N ALA A 254 8.28 31.48 -12.26
CA ALA A 254 8.26 30.38 -13.22
C ALA A 254 6.88 29.69 -13.29
N VAL A 255 6.23 29.47 -12.14
CA VAL A 255 4.87 28.92 -12.09
C VAL A 255 3.89 29.87 -12.75
N LYS A 256 3.90 31.16 -12.39
CA LYS A 256 2.99 32.16 -12.97
C LYS A 256 3.14 32.24 -14.48
N LYS A 257 4.38 32.30 -14.98
CA LYS A 257 4.69 32.32 -16.42
C LYS A 257 4.16 31.07 -17.12
N TYR A 258 4.41 29.89 -16.56
CA TYR A 258 3.92 28.63 -17.13
C TYR A 258 2.39 28.60 -17.24
N LEU A 259 1.68 29.06 -16.21
CA LEU A 259 0.21 29.12 -16.25
C LEU A 259 -0.31 30.11 -17.29
N TYR A 260 0.35 31.26 -17.47
CA TYR A 260 0.05 32.19 -18.57
C TYR A 260 0.25 31.56 -19.94
N GLU A 261 1.33 30.80 -20.15
CA GLU A 261 1.57 30.07 -21.40
C GLU A 261 0.47 29.04 -21.69
N VAL A 262 0.07 28.27 -20.67
CA VAL A 262 -1.01 27.27 -20.77
C VAL A 262 -2.35 27.93 -21.10
N LEU A 263 -2.68 29.03 -20.44
CA LEU A 263 -3.93 29.78 -20.67
C LEU A 263 -3.88 30.68 -21.91
N GLY A 264 -2.71 30.89 -22.49
CA GLY A 264 -2.53 31.76 -23.65
C GLY A 264 -2.61 33.25 -23.36
N LYS A 265 -2.28 33.66 -22.13
CA LYS A 265 -2.19 35.06 -21.72
C LYS A 265 -0.77 35.60 -21.95
N SER A 266 -0.64 36.88 -22.31
CA SER A 266 0.65 37.56 -22.35
C SER A 266 0.99 38.18 -20.99
N GLU A 267 2.28 38.14 -20.60
CA GLU A 267 2.81 38.90 -19.46
C GLU A 267 2.51 40.39 -19.71
N GLY A 268 1.67 40.99 -18.86
CA GLY A 268 1.18 42.36 -19.01
C GLY A 268 -0.33 42.50 -19.27
N SER A 269 -1.07 41.39 -19.40
CA SER A 269 -2.54 41.41 -19.33
C SER A 269 -3.05 41.47 -17.88
N ASP A 270 -2.56 42.44 -17.10
CA ASP A 270 -3.16 42.78 -15.81
C ASP A 270 -4.55 43.34 -16.08
N THR A 271 -5.57 42.50 -15.91
CA THR A 271 -6.91 43.01 -15.61
C THR A 271 -6.80 43.67 -14.25
N LYS A 272 -6.56 44.99 -14.26
CA LYS A 272 -6.73 45.85 -13.08
C LYS A 272 -8.00 45.42 -12.39
N GLY A 273 -7.89 45.00 -11.13
CA GLY A 273 -9.04 44.65 -10.31
C GLY A 273 -10.10 45.74 -10.42
N GLU A 274 -11.26 45.38 -10.94
CA GLU A 274 -12.46 46.14 -10.66
C GLU A 274 -12.67 46.04 -9.15
N LYS A 275 -12.38 47.16 -8.46
CA LYS A 275 -12.86 47.38 -7.10
C LYS A 275 -14.38 47.31 -7.14
N VAL A 276 -14.93 46.16 -6.77
CA VAL A 276 -16.35 46.02 -6.46
C VAL A 276 -16.64 46.96 -5.29
N THR A 277 -17.29 48.07 -5.59
CA THR A 277 -17.86 48.97 -4.60
C THR A 277 -19.21 48.38 -4.20
N VAL A 278 -19.27 47.76 -3.02
CA VAL A 278 -20.54 47.36 -2.42
C VAL A 278 -21.22 48.62 -1.92
N SER A 279 -22.32 49.01 -2.58
CA SER A 279 -23.24 50.03 -2.07
C SER A 279 -24.66 49.47 -2.10
N GLY A 280 -25.38 49.63 -0.98
CA GLY A 280 -26.81 49.32 -0.88
C GLY A 280 -27.17 48.35 0.22
N VAL A 281 -27.31 48.86 1.44
CA VAL A 281 -28.07 48.22 2.53
C VAL A 281 -29.54 48.14 2.09
N GLY A 282 -30.05 46.94 1.89
CA GLY A 282 -31.44 46.65 1.57
C GLY A 282 -31.98 45.55 2.48
N LYS A 283 -32.81 45.98 3.44
CA LYS A 283 -33.63 45.28 4.45
C LYS A 283 -33.73 43.74 4.42
N GLU A 284 -33.61 43.22 5.64
CA GLU A 284 -33.98 41.89 6.12
C GLU A 284 -35.29 41.35 5.51
N SER A 285 -35.23 40.10 5.05
CA SER A 285 -36.39 39.20 5.01
C SER A 285 -35.98 37.85 5.60
N GLU A 286 -36.89 37.29 6.40
CA GLU A 286 -36.75 36.15 7.30
C GLU A 286 -36.30 34.83 6.63
N PRO A 287 -35.76 33.87 7.41
CA PRO A 287 -35.08 32.71 6.85
C PRO A 287 -36.08 31.70 6.25
N ALA A 288 -35.83 31.34 4.99
CA ALA A 288 -36.48 30.20 4.36
C ALA A 288 -36.01 28.90 5.03
N THR A 289 -36.97 28.13 5.53
CA THR A 289 -36.82 26.76 6.04
C THR A 289 -36.04 25.87 5.06
N PRO A 290 -35.14 24.98 5.55
CA PRO A 290 -34.42 24.06 4.67
C PRO A 290 -35.41 23.09 4.03
N SER A 291 -35.43 23.05 2.69
CA SER A 291 -36.01 21.91 1.98
C SER A 291 -35.18 20.67 2.32
N GLN A 292 -35.84 19.65 2.85
CA GLN A 292 -35.28 18.34 3.17
C GLN A 292 -34.57 17.76 1.94
N GLY A 293 -33.24 17.87 1.91
CA GLY A 293 -32.42 16.98 1.10
C GLY A 293 -32.47 15.61 1.76
N GLU A 294 -32.96 14.61 1.04
CA GLU A 294 -33.02 13.23 1.48
C GLU A 294 -31.67 12.83 2.09
N ALA A 295 -31.68 12.53 3.39
CA ALA A 295 -30.60 11.77 3.99
C ALA A 295 -30.51 10.47 3.18
N LEU A 296 -29.37 10.24 2.51
CA LEU A 296 -29.02 8.91 2.02
C LEU A 296 -29.17 7.97 3.22
N SER A 297 -30.26 7.20 3.21
CA SER A 297 -30.59 6.26 4.24
C SER A 297 -29.39 5.33 4.46
N SER A 298 -29.17 4.96 5.71
CA SER A 298 -28.25 3.91 6.13
C SER A 298 -28.72 2.54 5.62
N GLU A 299 -28.94 2.42 4.32
CA GLU A 299 -29.15 1.13 3.67
C GLU A 299 -27.86 0.34 3.81
N VAL A 300 -28.00 -0.85 4.40
CA VAL A 300 -26.97 -1.86 4.49
C VAL A 300 -26.34 -2.00 3.09
N PRO A 301 -25.04 -1.72 2.92
CA PRO A 301 -24.41 -1.84 1.61
C PRO A 301 -24.64 -3.26 1.07
N ASP A 302 -24.95 -3.33 -0.22
CA ASP A 302 -25.14 -4.57 -0.99
C ASP A 302 -24.12 -5.64 -0.56
N PRO A 303 -24.57 -6.84 -0.10
CA PRO A 303 -23.69 -7.90 0.39
C PRO A 303 -22.61 -8.32 -0.62
N GLU A 304 -22.82 -8.07 -1.92
CA GLU A 304 -21.85 -8.40 -2.98
C GLU A 304 -20.64 -7.46 -3.06
N ILE A 305 -20.62 -6.31 -2.35
CA ILE A 305 -19.59 -5.27 -2.51
C ILE A 305 -19.06 -4.75 -1.16
N LEU A 306 -18.89 -5.61 -0.16
CA LEU A 306 -18.09 -5.29 1.02
C LEU A 306 -16.76 -6.06 0.94
N PRO A 307 -15.60 -5.38 0.89
CA PRO A 307 -14.33 -6.10 0.94
C PRO A 307 -14.27 -6.86 2.27
N SER A 308 -14.01 -8.16 2.22
CA SER A 308 -13.99 -8.97 3.45
C SER A 308 -12.99 -8.38 4.44
N ARG A 309 -13.51 -7.87 5.56
CA ARG A 309 -12.71 -7.41 6.69
C ARG A 309 -12.53 -8.56 7.67
N ILE A 310 -11.41 -8.53 8.39
CA ILE A 310 -11.11 -9.47 9.46
C ILE A 310 -11.10 -8.65 10.75
N GLY A 311 -12.24 -8.61 11.44
CA GLY A 311 -12.47 -7.60 12.48
C GLY A 311 -12.45 -6.19 11.88
N GLU A 312 -11.60 -5.30 12.40
CA GLU A 312 -11.39 -3.95 11.84
C GLU A 312 -10.29 -3.88 10.76
N PHE A 313 -9.57 -4.98 10.53
CA PHE A 313 -8.42 -5.04 9.62
C PHE A 313 -8.82 -5.52 8.22
N GLY A 314 -7.95 -5.30 7.23
CA GLY A 314 -8.21 -5.67 5.83
C GLY A 314 -8.63 -4.47 4.99
N GLY A 315 -9.61 -4.67 4.10
CA GLY A 315 -10.12 -3.62 3.20
C GLY A 315 -9.32 -3.45 1.90
N ARG A 316 -9.67 -2.38 1.15
CA ARG A 316 -9.10 -2.03 -0.16
C ARG A 316 -8.71 -0.55 -0.19
N TYR A 317 -7.65 -0.19 0.53
CA TYR A 317 -7.16 1.19 0.63
C TYR A 317 -6.25 1.53 -0.55
N VAL A 318 -6.83 1.57 -1.74
CA VAL A 318 -6.09 1.72 -3.01
C VAL A 318 -6.67 2.82 -3.87
N PRO A 319 -5.89 3.38 -4.82
CA PRO A 319 -6.42 4.22 -5.88
C PRO A 319 -7.56 3.54 -6.61
N GLU A 320 -8.55 4.34 -6.99
CA GLU A 320 -9.74 3.88 -7.72
C GLU A 320 -9.40 3.07 -8.98
N SER A 321 -8.27 3.35 -9.63
CA SER A 321 -7.81 2.61 -10.81
C SER A 321 -7.58 1.11 -10.58
N LEU A 322 -7.32 0.68 -9.34
CA LEU A 322 -7.10 -0.73 -8.97
C LEU A 322 -8.37 -1.48 -8.55
N MET A 323 -9.47 -0.77 -8.26
CA MET A 323 -10.62 -1.37 -7.58
C MET A 323 -11.28 -2.49 -8.40
N ASP A 324 -11.51 -2.24 -9.69
CA ASP A 324 -12.21 -3.22 -10.53
C ASP A 324 -11.36 -4.46 -10.84
N CYS A 325 -10.03 -4.32 -10.94
CA CYS A 325 -9.14 -5.48 -11.06
C CYS A 325 -9.12 -6.32 -9.78
N LEU A 326 -9.21 -5.70 -8.61
CA LEU A 326 -9.34 -6.43 -7.34
C LEU A 326 -10.68 -7.17 -7.23
N ILE A 327 -11.75 -6.62 -7.81
CA ILE A 327 -13.07 -7.27 -7.89
C ILE A 327 -13.02 -8.45 -8.86
N GLU A 328 -12.42 -8.29 -10.05
CA GLU A 328 -12.18 -9.37 -11.01
C GLU A 328 -11.37 -10.50 -10.36
N LEU A 329 -10.29 -10.15 -9.67
CA LEU A 329 -9.43 -11.11 -8.97
C LEU A 329 -10.19 -11.85 -7.86
N GLU A 330 -11.02 -11.15 -7.08
CA GLU A 330 -11.84 -11.77 -6.03
C GLU A 330 -12.80 -12.78 -6.62
N LYS A 331 -13.56 -12.37 -7.64
CA LYS A 331 -14.52 -13.24 -8.32
C LYS A 331 -13.83 -14.48 -8.90
N GLY A 332 -12.73 -14.28 -9.62
CA GLY A 332 -11.97 -15.37 -10.22
C GLY A 332 -11.37 -16.32 -9.19
N PHE A 333 -10.90 -15.79 -8.05
CA PHE A 333 -10.41 -16.60 -6.94
C PHE A 333 -11.54 -17.42 -6.31
N ASP A 334 -12.67 -16.79 -6.03
CA ASP A 334 -13.85 -17.41 -5.44
C ASP A 334 -14.40 -18.55 -6.30
N GLU A 335 -14.46 -18.36 -7.61
CA GLU A 335 -14.83 -19.39 -8.57
C GLU A 335 -13.80 -20.52 -8.61
N ALA A 336 -12.51 -20.21 -8.56
CA ALA A 336 -11.43 -21.19 -8.57
C ALA A 336 -11.45 -22.08 -7.32
N VAL A 337 -11.57 -21.50 -6.12
CA VAL A 337 -11.55 -22.28 -4.87
C VAL A 337 -12.79 -23.14 -4.66
N ARG A 338 -13.93 -22.77 -5.27
CA ARG A 338 -15.16 -23.58 -5.27
C ARG A 338 -15.13 -24.71 -6.29
N ASP A 339 -14.24 -24.66 -7.28
CA ASP A 339 -14.10 -25.67 -8.32
C ASP A 339 -13.16 -26.81 -7.88
N PRO A 340 -13.67 -28.05 -7.73
CA PRO A 340 -12.82 -29.20 -7.40
C PRO A 340 -11.73 -29.49 -8.43
N GLU A 341 -11.95 -29.17 -9.71
CA GLU A 341 -10.95 -29.41 -10.76
C GLU A 341 -9.76 -28.45 -10.64
N PHE A 342 -9.97 -27.23 -10.12
CA PHE A 342 -8.86 -26.32 -9.80
C PHE A 342 -7.95 -26.90 -8.70
N TRP A 343 -8.54 -27.42 -7.62
CA TRP A 343 -7.78 -28.07 -6.55
C TRP A 343 -7.06 -29.31 -7.04
N LYS A 344 -7.71 -30.13 -7.86
CA LYS A 344 -7.08 -31.30 -8.48
C LYS A 344 -5.91 -30.91 -9.38
N GLU A 345 -6.01 -29.83 -10.16
CA GLU A 345 -4.89 -29.29 -10.95
C GLU A 345 -3.77 -28.79 -10.02
N TYR A 346 -4.08 -27.96 -9.03
CA TYR A 346 -3.10 -27.44 -8.06
C TYR A 346 -2.37 -28.56 -7.30
N GLU A 347 -3.12 -29.55 -6.81
CA GLU A 347 -2.61 -30.70 -6.07
C GLU A 347 -1.81 -31.66 -6.96
N SER A 348 -2.09 -31.71 -8.27
CA SER A 348 -1.26 -32.47 -9.21
C SER A 348 0.20 -31.99 -9.26
N TYR A 349 0.47 -30.74 -8.85
CA TYR A 349 1.81 -30.18 -8.73
C TYR A 349 2.48 -30.41 -7.37
N TYR A 350 1.85 -31.12 -6.43
CA TYR A 350 2.45 -31.42 -5.12
C TYR A 350 3.79 -32.16 -5.24
N PRO A 351 3.95 -33.19 -6.10
CA PRO A 351 5.25 -33.81 -6.32
C PRO A 351 6.32 -32.83 -6.85
N TYR A 352 5.92 -31.86 -7.69
CA TYR A 352 6.81 -30.82 -8.20
C TYR A 352 7.22 -29.82 -7.11
N MET A 353 6.32 -29.49 -6.19
CA MET A 353 6.59 -28.60 -5.06
C MET A 353 7.33 -29.31 -3.90
N GLY A 354 7.36 -30.64 -3.86
CA GLY A 354 7.92 -31.41 -2.76
C GLY A 354 6.92 -31.67 -1.62
N ARG A 355 5.62 -31.79 -1.94
CA ARG A 355 4.55 -32.01 -0.95
C ARG A 355 4.04 -33.46 -0.95
N PRO A 356 3.55 -33.97 0.20
CA PRO A 356 3.42 -33.30 1.50
C PRO A 356 4.79 -33.01 2.14
N GLY A 357 4.91 -31.86 2.80
CA GLY A 357 6.16 -31.43 3.42
C GLY A 357 6.51 -32.28 4.66
N HIS A 358 7.78 -32.63 4.83
CA HIS A 358 8.23 -33.47 5.94
C HIS A 358 8.03 -32.81 7.31
N LEU A 359 7.72 -33.62 8.34
CA LEU A 359 7.66 -33.22 9.74
C LEU A 359 8.36 -34.29 10.60
N HIS A 360 9.30 -33.88 11.46
CA HIS A 360 10.06 -34.78 12.34
C HIS A 360 10.49 -34.09 13.63
N LEU A 361 10.81 -34.90 14.65
CA LEU A 361 11.42 -34.45 15.90
C LEU A 361 12.87 -34.01 15.65
N ALA A 362 13.28 -32.92 16.29
CA ALA A 362 14.66 -32.44 16.37
C ALA A 362 15.23 -32.79 17.76
N PRO A 363 15.77 -34.00 17.95
CA PRO A 363 16.10 -34.52 19.27
C PRO A 363 17.24 -33.75 19.94
N ARG A 364 18.25 -33.30 19.19
CA ARG A 364 19.42 -32.61 19.74
C ARG A 364 19.09 -31.16 20.06
N LEU A 365 18.27 -30.52 19.25
CA LEU A 365 17.73 -29.19 19.55
C LEU A 365 16.80 -29.23 20.77
N THR A 366 15.97 -30.27 20.88
CA THR A 366 15.10 -30.51 22.06
C THR A 366 15.93 -30.67 23.33
N GLU A 367 16.98 -31.50 23.28
CA GLU A 367 17.91 -31.69 24.40
C GLU A 367 18.59 -30.38 24.79
N TYR A 368 19.08 -29.62 23.81
CA TYR A 368 19.70 -28.31 24.02
C TYR A 368 18.74 -27.30 24.65
N ALA A 369 17.50 -27.23 24.16
CA ALA A 369 16.47 -26.34 24.69
C ALA A 369 16.06 -26.71 26.13
N GLY A 370 16.14 -27.99 26.50
CA GLY A 370 15.91 -28.45 27.87
C GLY A 370 14.44 -28.44 28.30
N GLY A 371 13.49 -28.63 27.37
CA GLY A 371 12.06 -28.45 27.63
C GLY A 371 11.15 -29.35 26.80
N ALA A 372 10.13 -28.75 26.18
CA ALA A 372 9.20 -29.42 25.26
C ALA A 372 9.91 -30.05 24.05
N ASP A 373 9.32 -31.11 23.49
CA ASP A 373 9.77 -31.75 22.26
C ASP A 373 9.57 -30.80 21.07
N ILE A 374 10.64 -30.55 20.32
CA ILE A 374 10.66 -29.63 19.18
C ILE A 374 10.57 -30.41 17.87
N TYR A 375 9.52 -30.15 17.10
CA TYR A 375 9.29 -30.71 15.77
C TYR A 375 9.51 -29.65 14.69
N LEU A 376 10.06 -30.06 13.54
CA LEU A 376 10.34 -29.18 12.41
C LEU A 376 9.40 -29.49 11.26
N LYS A 377 8.57 -28.54 10.85
CA LYS A 377 7.80 -28.59 9.59
C LYS A 377 8.67 -28.03 8.46
N ARG A 378 9.15 -28.90 7.58
CA ARG A 378 10.28 -28.67 6.66
C ARG A 378 9.89 -28.04 5.32
N GLU A 379 9.38 -26.81 5.34
CA GLU A 379 9.11 -26.05 4.10
C GLU A 379 10.40 -25.60 3.39
N ASP A 380 11.55 -25.68 4.07
CA ASP A 380 12.89 -25.48 3.51
C ASP A 380 13.27 -26.52 2.44
N LEU A 381 12.63 -27.69 2.46
CA LEU A 381 12.82 -28.76 1.49
C LEU A 381 11.93 -28.63 0.25
N ASN A 382 10.99 -27.69 0.23
CA ASN A 382 10.15 -27.46 -0.93
C ASN A 382 11.01 -27.10 -2.15
N HIS A 383 10.47 -27.35 -3.35
CA HIS A 383 11.07 -26.81 -4.56
C HIS A 383 11.23 -25.29 -4.43
N THR A 384 12.31 -24.76 -5.00
CA THR A 384 12.85 -23.39 -4.81
C THR A 384 13.50 -23.08 -3.45
N GLY A 385 13.15 -23.84 -2.38
CA GLY A 385 13.79 -23.78 -1.06
C GLY A 385 13.00 -23.03 0.02
N SER A 386 11.71 -22.77 -0.18
CA SER A 386 10.87 -22.11 0.83
C SER A 386 9.37 -22.38 0.65
N HIS A 387 8.58 -21.97 1.64
CA HIS A 387 7.11 -21.95 1.60
C HIS A 387 6.51 -21.07 0.48
N LYS A 388 7.29 -20.19 -0.16
CA LYS A 388 6.77 -19.24 -1.16
C LYS A 388 6.21 -19.94 -2.40
N ILE A 389 6.71 -21.13 -2.75
CA ILE A 389 6.25 -21.88 -3.93
C ILE A 389 4.77 -22.27 -3.84
N ASN A 390 4.25 -22.52 -2.63
CA ASN A 390 2.83 -22.87 -2.42
C ASN A 390 1.92 -21.77 -2.98
N ASN A 391 2.21 -20.52 -2.60
CA ASN A 391 1.47 -19.33 -3.01
C ASN A 391 1.74 -18.98 -4.48
N ALA A 392 3.00 -18.96 -4.91
CA ALA A 392 3.37 -18.58 -6.27
C ALA A 392 2.69 -19.48 -7.31
N LEU A 393 2.69 -20.81 -7.09
CA LEU A 393 2.05 -21.74 -8.01
C LEU A 393 0.53 -21.54 -8.04
N GLY A 394 -0.11 -21.37 -6.88
CA GLY A 394 -1.56 -21.16 -6.79
C GLY A 394 -2.00 -19.88 -7.49
N GLN A 395 -1.28 -18.78 -7.28
CA GLN A 395 -1.58 -17.50 -7.92
C GLN A 395 -1.27 -17.49 -9.43
N VAL A 396 -0.22 -18.17 -9.90
CA VAL A 396 0.06 -18.28 -11.33
C VAL A 396 -1.00 -19.14 -12.04
N LEU A 397 -1.47 -20.22 -11.39
CA LEU A 397 -2.63 -20.97 -11.89
C LEU A 397 -3.91 -20.12 -11.93
N LEU A 398 -4.17 -19.34 -10.88
CA LEU A 398 -5.29 -18.40 -10.85
C LEU A 398 -5.19 -17.37 -11.99
N ALA A 399 -4.01 -16.79 -12.20
CA ALA A 399 -3.74 -15.83 -13.29
C ALA A 399 -4.05 -16.43 -14.66
N LYS A 400 -3.60 -17.66 -14.92
CA LYS A 400 -3.89 -18.41 -16.15
C LYS A 400 -5.40 -18.63 -16.31
N ARG A 401 -6.11 -18.96 -15.23
CA ARG A 401 -7.55 -19.22 -15.24
C ARG A 401 -8.38 -17.97 -15.53
N ILE A 402 -7.99 -16.82 -14.99
CA ILE A 402 -8.62 -15.52 -15.27
C ILE A 402 -8.09 -14.85 -16.56
N GLY A 403 -7.38 -15.62 -17.41
CA GLY A 403 -6.99 -15.19 -18.76
C GLY A 403 -5.77 -14.27 -18.85
N LYS A 404 -5.03 -14.06 -17.76
CA LYS A 404 -3.79 -13.26 -17.79
C LYS A 404 -2.66 -14.07 -18.42
N ASN A 405 -1.76 -13.41 -19.13
CA ASN A 405 -0.62 -14.03 -19.82
C ASN A 405 0.75 -13.57 -19.27
N ARG A 406 0.74 -12.58 -18.37
CA ARG A 406 1.90 -11.98 -17.74
C ARG A 406 1.69 -11.94 -16.22
N VAL A 407 2.77 -12.16 -15.49
CA VAL A 407 2.80 -11.97 -14.04
C VAL A 407 3.88 -10.98 -13.65
N ILE A 408 3.61 -10.23 -12.60
CA ILE A 408 4.61 -9.41 -11.90
C ILE A 408 4.68 -9.82 -10.43
N ALA A 409 5.81 -9.56 -9.79
CA ALA A 409 5.98 -9.78 -8.35
C ALA A 409 6.98 -8.78 -7.76
N GLU A 410 6.91 -8.54 -6.46
CA GLU A 410 7.97 -7.91 -5.68
C GLU A 410 8.92 -8.98 -5.10
N THR A 411 10.10 -8.60 -4.62
CA THR A 411 10.87 -9.46 -3.72
C THR A 411 11.89 -8.68 -2.90
N GLY A 412 12.15 -9.11 -1.67
CA GLY A 412 13.24 -8.64 -0.79
C GLY A 412 14.39 -9.64 -0.83
N ALA A 413 14.37 -10.65 0.05
CA ALA A 413 15.34 -11.77 0.08
C ALA A 413 15.48 -12.61 -1.22
N GLY A 414 14.70 -12.33 -2.26
CA GLY A 414 14.74 -13.02 -3.56
C GLY A 414 13.94 -14.33 -3.64
N GLN A 415 13.53 -14.94 -2.52
CA GLN A 415 12.84 -16.23 -2.52
C GLN A 415 11.46 -16.18 -3.20
N HIS A 416 10.68 -15.11 -2.97
CA HIS A 416 9.38 -14.95 -3.64
C HIS A 416 9.56 -14.73 -5.15
N GLY A 417 10.50 -13.86 -5.54
CA GLY A 417 10.82 -13.64 -6.94
C GLY A 417 11.27 -14.93 -7.66
N VAL A 418 12.10 -15.75 -7.04
CA VAL A 418 12.49 -17.06 -7.58
C VAL A 418 11.30 -18.01 -7.67
N ALA A 419 10.41 -18.05 -6.68
CA ALA A 419 9.21 -18.89 -6.71
C ALA A 419 8.25 -18.48 -7.84
N THR A 420 8.00 -17.18 -8.00
CA THR A 420 7.16 -16.63 -9.07
C THR A 420 7.78 -16.87 -10.44
N ALA A 421 9.08 -16.62 -10.62
CA ALA A 421 9.79 -16.91 -11.87
C ALA A 421 9.73 -18.40 -12.23
N THR A 422 9.86 -19.28 -11.23
CA THR A 422 9.77 -20.74 -11.40
C THR A 422 8.38 -21.16 -11.85
N ALA A 423 7.33 -20.67 -11.17
CA ALA A 423 5.94 -20.95 -11.56
C ALA A 423 5.63 -20.38 -12.95
N ALA A 424 5.99 -19.13 -13.22
CA ALA A 424 5.77 -18.51 -14.53
C ALA A 424 6.45 -19.28 -15.67
N ALA A 425 7.71 -19.71 -15.48
CA ALA A 425 8.41 -20.55 -16.46
C ALA A 425 7.70 -21.88 -16.71
N LYS A 426 7.19 -22.53 -15.64
CA LYS A 426 6.44 -23.79 -15.73
C LYS A 426 5.16 -23.67 -16.57
N PHE A 427 4.49 -22.51 -16.51
CA PHE A 427 3.24 -22.24 -17.22
C PHE A 427 3.41 -21.41 -18.50
N GLY A 428 4.64 -21.11 -18.91
CA GLY A 428 4.93 -20.34 -20.12
C GLY A 428 4.46 -18.87 -20.05
N MET A 429 4.41 -18.29 -18.86
CA MET A 429 3.98 -16.90 -18.64
C MET A 429 5.19 -15.96 -18.57
N LYS A 430 5.03 -14.73 -19.09
CA LYS A 430 6.05 -13.68 -18.92
C LYS A 430 6.11 -13.26 -17.45
N CYS A 431 7.31 -13.12 -16.91
CA CYS A 431 7.52 -12.73 -15.51
C CYS A 431 8.45 -11.52 -15.42
N THR A 432 8.02 -10.49 -14.69
CA THR A 432 8.87 -9.36 -14.30
C THR A 432 8.86 -9.22 -12.78
N VAL A 433 10.03 -9.18 -12.16
CA VAL A 433 10.20 -9.08 -10.70
C VAL A 433 10.82 -7.74 -10.34
N TYR A 434 10.14 -6.98 -9.48
CA TYR A 434 10.65 -5.76 -8.87
C TYR A 434 11.39 -6.09 -7.58
N MET A 435 12.59 -5.55 -7.41
CA MET A 435 13.43 -5.83 -6.25
C MET A 435 14.19 -4.56 -5.87
N GLY A 436 14.25 -4.23 -4.59
CA GLY A 436 15.03 -3.08 -4.13
C GLY A 436 16.49 -3.18 -4.59
N ALA A 437 17.11 -2.06 -5.00
CA ALA A 437 18.48 -2.08 -5.51
C ALA A 437 19.50 -2.57 -4.46
N GLU A 438 19.27 -2.27 -3.17
CA GLU A 438 20.10 -2.77 -2.07
C GLU A 438 19.89 -4.28 -1.85
N ASP A 439 18.65 -4.76 -1.98
CA ASP A 439 18.35 -6.19 -1.93
C ASP A 439 18.96 -6.94 -3.12
N CYS A 440 18.95 -6.36 -4.32
CA CYS A 440 19.63 -6.91 -5.50
C CYS A 440 21.13 -7.13 -5.25
N ARG A 441 21.78 -6.18 -4.54
CA ARG A 441 23.19 -6.28 -4.15
C ARG A 441 23.42 -7.39 -3.13
N ARG A 442 22.63 -7.41 -2.04
CA ARG A 442 22.76 -8.39 -0.94
C ARG A 442 22.40 -9.82 -1.36
N GLN A 443 21.51 -9.98 -2.32
CA GLN A 443 20.93 -11.27 -2.72
C GLN A 443 21.18 -11.61 -4.20
N ALA A 444 22.40 -11.29 -4.66
CA ALA A 444 22.80 -11.46 -6.07
C ALA A 444 22.57 -12.87 -6.63
N LEU A 445 22.72 -13.91 -5.80
CA LEU A 445 22.45 -15.30 -6.21
C LEU A 445 20.99 -15.50 -6.63
N ASN A 446 20.03 -14.93 -5.89
CA ASN A 446 18.62 -15.05 -6.23
C ASN A 446 18.27 -14.19 -7.45
N VAL A 447 18.90 -13.03 -7.64
CA VAL A 447 18.77 -12.24 -8.88
C VAL A 447 19.20 -13.07 -10.10
N PHE A 448 20.36 -13.74 -9.99
CA PHE A 448 20.85 -14.61 -11.05
C PHE A 448 19.89 -15.78 -11.33
N ARG A 449 19.38 -16.44 -10.28
CA ARG A 449 18.38 -17.53 -10.41
C ARG A 449 17.11 -17.08 -11.12
N MET A 450 16.59 -15.89 -10.80
CA MET A 450 15.41 -15.34 -11.48
C MET A 450 15.66 -15.11 -12.98
N LYS A 451 16.80 -14.51 -13.33
CA LYS A 451 17.18 -14.29 -14.74
C LYS A 451 17.38 -15.61 -15.49
N LEU A 452 17.98 -16.62 -14.84
CA LEU A 452 18.14 -17.97 -15.41
C LEU A 452 16.79 -18.63 -15.73
N LEU A 453 15.76 -18.36 -14.93
CA LEU A 453 14.38 -18.83 -15.14
C LEU A 453 13.62 -18.03 -16.22
N GLY A 454 14.25 -17.04 -16.85
CA GLY A 454 13.66 -16.22 -17.91
C GLY A 454 12.84 -15.03 -17.40
N ALA A 455 12.90 -14.71 -16.10
CA ALA A 455 12.27 -13.52 -15.57
C ALA A 455 13.12 -12.27 -15.82
N GLU A 456 12.46 -11.16 -16.11
CA GLU A 456 13.06 -9.83 -16.05
C GLU A 456 13.15 -9.41 -14.58
N VAL A 457 14.26 -8.79 -14.17
CA VAL A 457 14.44 -8.28 -12.80
C VAL A 457 14.72 -6.78 -12.90
N ILE A 458 13.86 -5.97 -12.29
CA ILE A 458 13.92 -4.50 -12.29
C ILE A 458 14.37 -4.03 -10.90
N PRO A 459 15.59 -3.48 -10.77
CA PRO A 459 16.05 -2.84 -9.54
C PRO A 459 15.27 -1.56 -9.25
N VAL A 460 14.77 -1.42 -8.02
CA VAL A 460 14.07 -0.22 -7.55
C VAL A 460 15.04 0.69 -6.80
N GLU A 461 15.28 1.87 -7.37
CA GLU A 461 16.24 2.87 -6.86
C GLU A 461 15.58 3.93 -5.94
N ALA A 462 14.25 3.97 -5.93
CA ALA A 462 13.47 4.91 -5.12
C ALA A 462 13.46 4.49 -3.64
N GLY A 463 13.28 5.49 -2.76
CA GLY A 463 13.12 5.29 -1.33
C GLY A 463 14.31 4.59 -0.66
N SER A 464 14.02 3.65 0.23
CA SER A 464 15.01 2.85 0.98
C SER A 464 15.74 1.81 0.12
N ARG A 465 15.27 1.56 -1.11
CA ARG A 465 15.79 0.55 -2.05
C ARG A 465 15.67 -0.88 -1.51
N THR A 466 14.61 -1.15 -0.74
CA THR A 466 14.33 -2.46 -0.12
C THR A 466 12.96 -3.00 -0.53
N LEU A 467 12.48 -4.06 0.13
CA LEU A 467 11.18 -4.71 -0.11
C LEU A 467 10.00 -3.73 -0.13
N ARG A 468 9.97 -2.73 0.76
CA ARG A 468 8.88 -1.73 0.81
C ARG A 468 8.72 -1.03 -0.55
N ASP A 469 9.83 -0.56 -1.11
CA ASP A 469 9.85 0.17 -2.37
C ASP A 469 9.50 -0.75 -3.56
N ALA A 470 9.91 -2.01 -3.50
CA ALA A 470 9.56 -3.02 -4.50
C ALA A 470 8.05 -3.32 -4.54
N VAL A 471 7.36 -3.35 -3.39
CA VAL A 471 5.89 -3.48 -3.33
C VAL A 471 5.22 -2.26 -3.98
N ASN A 472 5.69 -1.06 -3.64
CA ASN A 472 5.18 0.19 -4.21
C ASN A 472 5.29 0.20 -5.75
N GLU A 473 6.46 -0.16 -6.29
CA GLU A 473 6.66 -0.24 -7.76
C GLU A 473 5.85 -1.36 -8.42
N ALA A 474 5.72 -2.53 -7.78
CA ALA A 474 4.90 -3.61 -8.33
C ALA A 474 3.41 -3.24 -8.40
N LEU A 475 2.87 -2.58 -7.37
CA LEU A 475 1.49 -2.06 -7.37
C LEU A 475 1.29 -1.05 -8.50
N ARG A 476 2.22 -0.10 -8.69
CA ARG A 476 2.16 0.90 -9.77
C ARG A 476 2.24 0.27 -11.14
N ALA A 477 3.14 -0.68 -11.33
CA ALA A 477 3.29 -1.42 -12.57
C ALA A 477 2.03 -2.21 -12.92
N TRP A 478 1.32 -2.73 -11.91
CA TRP A 478 0.07 -3.42 -12.11
C TRP A 478 -1.00 -2.52 -12.74
N VAL A 479 -1.15 -1.28 -12.25
CA VAL A 479 -2.12 -0.29 -12.76
C VAL A 479 -1.96 -0.04 -14.27
N VAL A 480 -0.75 -0.21 -14.81
CA VAL A 480 -0.47 0.12 -16.22
C VAL A 480 -1.10 -0.88 -17.20
N ASP A 481 -1.21 -2.16 -16.83
CA ASP A 481 -1.65 -3.25 -17.72
C ASP A 481 -2.48 -4.31 -16.96
N LEU A 482 -3.61 -3.89 -16.39
CA LEU A 482 -4.50 -4.75 -15.61
C LEU A 482 -5.14 -5.87 -16.44
N ASP A 483 -5.34 -5.65 -17.75
CA ASP A 483 -6.02 -6.61 -18.62
C ASP A 483 -5.17 -7.87 -18.85
N ASN A 484 -3.84 -7.73 -18.96
CA ASN A 484 -2.95 -8.85 -19.28
C ASN A 484 -2.06 -9.31 -18.10
N THR A 485 -1.91 -8.49 -17.07
CA THR A 485 -0.96 -8.73 -15.97
C THR A 485 -1.67 -9.09 -14.66
N HIS A 486 -1.23 -10.18 -14.03
CA HIS A 486 -1.56 -10.51 -12.64
C HIS A 486 -0.41 -10.15 -11.69
N TYR A 487 -0.70 -9.47 -10.58
CA TYR A 487 0.28 -9.22 -9.53
C TYR A 487 0.30 -10.39 -8.53
N VAL A 488 1.37 -11.19 -8.59
CA VAL A 488 1.62 -12.30 -7.66
C VAL A 488 2.25 -11.73 -6.38
N ILE A 489 1.41 -11.35 -5.42
CA ILE A 489 1.88 -10.81 -4.14
C ILE A 489 2.60 -11.89 -3.31
N GLY A 490 3.69 -11.51 -2.64
CA GLY A 490 4.57 -12.45 -1.97
C GLY A 490 4.22 -12.79 -0.53
N SER A 491 3.33 -12.04 0.10
CA SER A 491 2.96 -12.26 1.49
C SER A 491 1.48 -11.96 1.72
N ALA A 492 0.95 -12.34 2.89
CA ALA A 492 -0.46 -12.18 3.25
C ALA A 492 -0.81 -10.71 3.61
N ILE A 493 -0.33 -9.78 2.79
CA ILE A 493 -0.51 -8.32 2.87
C ILE A 493 -1.29 -7.88 1.62
N GLY A 494 -1.44 -6.56 1.44
CA GLY A 494 -2.11 -6.02 0.27
C GLY A 494 -3.62 -5.89 0.44
N PRO A 495 -4.29 -5.20 -0.49
CA PRO A 495 -5.74 -5.04 -0.48
C PRO A 495 -6.45 -6.39 -0.66
N HIS A 496 -7.62 -6.54 -0.04
CA HIS A 496 -8.51 -7.67 -0.31
C HIS A 496 -8.76 -7.81 -1.82
N PRO A 497 -8.63 -9.01 -2.45
CA PRO A 497 -8.58 -10.36 -1.86
C PRO A 497 -7.18 -10.93 -1.57
N MET A 498 -6.11 -10.17 -1.75
CA MET A 498 -4.74 -10.67 -1.71
C MET A 498 -4.36 -11.41 -0.41
N PRO A 499 -4.64 -10.89 0.81
CA PRO A 499 -4.36 -11.61 2.05
C PRO A 499 -5.05 -12.98 2.12
N THR A 500 -6.31 -13.04 1.66
CA THR A 500 -7.13 -14.26 1.64
C THR A 500 -6.56 -15.29 0.67
N ILE A 501 -6.19 -14.86 -0.55
CA ILE A 501 -5.56 -15.72 -1.56
C ILE A 501 -4.29 -16.36 -1.01
N VAL A 502 -3.39 -15.54 -0.47
CA VAL A 502 -2.10 -16.03 0.05
C VAL A 502 -2.31 -16.99 1.20
N ARG A 503 -3.22 -16.66 2.13
CA ARG A 503 -3.57 -17.54 3.24
C ARG A 503 -4.05 -18.89 2.73
N THR A 504 -5.03 -18.92 1.82
CA THR A 504 -5.61 -20.15 1.27
C THR A 504 -4.57 -21.08 0.68
N PHE A 505 -3.61 -20.55 -0.10
CA PHE A 505 -2.54 -21.39 -0.66
C PHE A 505 -1.47 -21.79 0.36
N GLN A 506 -1.34 -21.07 1.47
CA GLN A 506 -0.38 -21.41 2.54
C GLN A 506 -0.97 -22.31 3.63
N GLU A 507 -2.30 -22.41 3.75
CA GLU A 507 -3.00 -23.25 4.75
C GLU A 507 -2.61 -24.73 4.68
N VAL A 508 -2.07 -25.19 3.55
CA VAL A 508 -1.50 -26.54 3.39
C VAL A 508 -0.42 -26.85 4.45
N ILE A 509 0.34 -25.85 4.89
CA ILE A 509 1.39 -26.00 5.91
C ILE A 509 0.80 -26.50 7.23
N GLY A 510 -0.21 -25.79 7.73
CA GLY A 510 -0.88 -26.14 8.98
C GLY A 510 -1.74 -27.41 8.87
N ARG A 511 -2.40 -27.63 7.72
CA ARG A 511 -3.21 -28.85 7.48
C ARG A 511 -2.35 -30.10 7.56
N GLU A 512 -1.22 -30.11 6.86
CA GLU A 512 -0.28 -31.22 6.90
C GLU A 512 0.37 -31.37 8.28
N THR A 513 0.68 -30.26 8.96
CA THR A 513 1.23 -30.30 10.31
C THR A 513 0.26 -30.95 11.29
N LYS A 514 -1.01 -30.54 11.28
CA LYS A 514 -2.06 -31.10 12.12
C LYS A 514 -2.21 -32.61 11.88
N ALA A 515 -2.31 -33.04 10.62
CA ALA A 515 -2.42 -34.45 10.27
C ALA A 515 -1.18 -35.26 10.68
N ALA A 516 0.02 -34.71 10.45
CA ALA A 516 1.27 -35.37 10.81
C ALA A 516 1.45 -35.51 12.33
N MET A 517 1.13 -34.47 13.11
CA MET A 517 1.23 -34.52 14.58
C MET A 517 0.28 -35.54 15.20
N LEU A 518 -0.96 -35.62 14.70
CA LEU A 518 -1.91 -36.65 15.12
C LEU A 518 -1.39 -38.06 14.81
N LYS A 519 -0.78 -38.25 13.63
CA LYS A 519 -0.20 -39.54 13.24
C LYS A 519 1.03 -39.91 14.08
N LEU A 520 1.90 -38.95 14.39
CA LEU A 520 3.17 -39.19 15.11
C LEU A 520 2.99 -39.30 16.63
N THR A 521 2.06 -38.55 17.20
CA THR A 521 1.96 -38.37 18.67
C THR A 521 0.58 -38.68 19.24
N GLY A 522 -0.41 -38.96 18.40
CA GLY A 522 -1.79 -39.21 18.83
C GLY A 522 -2.55 -37.98 19.32
N ARG A 523 -1.94 -36.79 19.26
CA ARG A 523 -2.54 -35.52 19.73
C ARG A 523 -2.08 -34.32 18.91
N LEU A 524 -2.75 -33.18 19.11
CA LEU A 524 -2.32 -31.88 18.59
C LEU A 524 -1.06 -31.39 19.33
N PRO A 525 -0.23 -30.54 18.70
CA PRO A 525 0.88 -29.90 19.41
C PRO A 525 0.36 -28.95 20.49
N ASP A 526 1.17 -28.69 21.53
CA ASP A 526 0.85 -27.68 22.54
C ASP A 526 1.11 -26.26 22.00
N ALA A 527 2.03 -26.10 21.05
CA ALA A 527 2.26 -24.84 20.35
C ALA A 527 2.74 -25.01 18.90
N VAL A 528 2.43 -24.01 18.07
CA VAL A 528 3.05 -23.81 16.75
C VAL A 528 3.75 -22.45 16.71
N VAL A 529 4.94 -22.42 16.12
CA VAL A 529 5.83 -21.25 16.09
C VAL A 529 6.24 -20.94 14.66
N ALA A 530 6.20 -19.67 14.27
CA ALA A 530 6.54 -19.22 12.93
C ALA A 530 7.13 -17.79 12.96
N CYS A 531 7.99 -17.47 11.99
CA CYS A 531 8.53 -16.12 11.86
C CYS A 531 7.54 -15.19 11.14
N VAL A 532 7.61 -13.90 11.45
CA VAL A 532 6.65 -12.90 10.98
C VAL A 532 7.39 -11.74 10.32
N GLY A 533 7.35 -11.72 8.99
CA GLY A 533 7.52 -10.50 8.18
C GLY A 533 6.12 -10.02 7.79
N GLY A 534 5.77 -10.03 6.50
CA GLY A 534 4.37 -9.82 6.09
C GLY A 534 3.38 -10.93 6.54
N GLY A 535 3.86 -12.11 6.95
CA GLY A 535 3.05 -13.11 7.67
C GLY A 535 2.58 -14.36 6.90
N SER A 536 2.97 -14.58 5.63
CA SER A 536 2.45 -15.72 4.83
C SER A 536 2.70 -17.12 5.41
N ASN A 537 3.92 -17.40 5.89
CA ASN A 537 4.23 -18.71 6.49
C ASN A 537 3.50 -18.91 7.83
N CYS A 538 3.44 -17.83 8.62
CA CYS A 538 2.81 -17.79 9.92
C CYS A 538 1.30 -18.04 9.81
N VAL A 539 0.61 -17.30 8.94
CA VAL A 539 -0.83 -17.52 8.73
C VAL A 539 -1.11 -18.91 8.13
N GLY A 540 -0.26 -19.40 7.23
CA GLY A 540 -0.40 -20.74 6.66
C GLY A 540 -0.25 -21.87 7.69
N MET A 541 0.67 -21.71 8.64
CA MET A 541 0.83 -22.62 9.77
C MET A 541 -0.33 -22.51 10.76
N PHE A 542 -0.72 -21.29 11.14
CA PHE A 542 -1.63 -21.04 12.25
C PHE A 542 -3.09 -21.25 11.90
N TYR A 543 -3.51 -20.89 10.69
CA TYR A 543 -4.92 -20.82 10.34
C TYR A 543 -5.66 -22.15 10.53
N PRO A 544 -5.10 -23.33 10.19
CA PRO A 544 -5.75 -24.60 10.49
C PRO A 544 -5.93 -24.89 11.98
N PHE A 545 -5.20 -24.22 12.87
CA PHE A 545 -5.32 -24.32 14.34
C PHE A 545 -6.12 -23.19 14.97
N LYS A 546 -6.70 -22.26 14.19
CA LYS A 546 -7.36 -21.05 14.72
C LYS A 546 -8.46 -21.36 15.76
N ASP A 547 -9.19 -22.46 15.58
CA ASP A 547 -10.27 -22.86 16.48
C ASP A 547 -9.81 -23.85 17.57
N ASP A 548 -8.58 -24.37 17.49
CA ASP A 548 -8.01 -25.26 18.49
C ASP A 548 -7.38 -24.44 19.63
N LEU A 549 -8.20 -23.97 20.56
CA LEU A 549 -7.77 -23.08 21.66
C LEU A 549 -6.70 -23.69 22.58
N SER A 550 -6.56 -25.02 22.59
CA SER A 550 -5.48 -25.70 23.31
C SER A 550 -4.10 -25.53 22.67
N VAL A 551 -4.04 -25.08 21.41
CA VAL A 551 -2.80 -24.88 20.65
C VAL A 551 -2.40 -23.42 20.71
N LYS A 552 -1.25 -23.14 21.34
CA LYS A 552 -0.66 -21.81 21.38
C LYS A 552 -0.11 -21.43 20.01
N LEU A 553 -0.40 -20.21 19.55
CA LEU A 553 0.13 -19.65 18.31
C LEU A 553 1.16 -18.58 18.66
N LEU A 554 2.44 -18.80 18.32
CA LEU A 554 3.53 -17.87 18.63
C LEU A 554 4.21 -17.36 17.36
N GLY A 555 3.97 -16.10 17.01
CA GLY A 555 4.71 -15.39 15.96
C GLY A 555 5.99 -14.77 16.50
N VAL A 556 7.08 -14.82 15.72
CA VAL A 556 8.36 -14.19 16.07
C VAL A 556 8.75 -13.17 15.01
N GLU A 557 8.76 -11.89 15.39
CA GLU A 557 9.14 -10.78 14.52
C GLU A 557 10.64 -10.44 14.65
N ALA A 558 11.18 -9.74 13.64
CA ALA A 558 12.55 -9.27 13.67
C ALA A 558 12.70 -8.04 14.59
N GLY A 559 13.38 -8.26 15.71
CA GLY A 559 13.71 -7.22 16.68
C GLY A 559 14.88 -6.32 16.25
N GLY A 560 15.61 -6.67 15.18
CA GLY A 560 16.75 -5.91 14.69
C GLY A 560 17.78 -5.65 15.79
N HIS A 561 18.16 -4.38 15.99
CA HIS A 561 19.04 -3.96 17.08
C HIS A 561 18.32 -3.80 18.44
N GLY A 562 17.01 -4.07 18.48
CA GLY A 562 16.15 -4.03 19.66
C GLY A 562 14.94 -3.11 19.47
N VAL A 563 13.80 -3.53 20.01
CA VAL A 563 12.50 -2.82 19.92
C VAL A 563 12.45 -1.45 20.61
N ASN A 564 13.46 -1.14 21.42
CA ASN A 564 13.60 0.19 22.05
C ASN A 564 14.34 1.19 21.15
N THR A 565 14.81 0.75 19.98
CA THR A 565 15.48 1.57 18.97
C THR A 565 14.54 1.79 17.77
N THR A 566 14.93 2.59 16.79
CA THR A 566 14.21 2.67 15.51
C THR A 566 14.64 1.60 14.50
N MET A 567 15.63 0.77 14.85
CA MET A 567 16.27 -0.19 13.94
C MET A 567 15.73 -1.60 14.15
N HIS A 568 14.44 -1.80 13.85
CA HIS A 568 13.75 -3.09 13.96
C HIS A 568 12.61 -3.22 12.95
N SER A 569 12.03 -4.43 12.84
CA SER A 569 10.84 -4.72 12.03
C SER A 569 9.74 -5.42 12.84
N ALA A 570 9.69 -5.18 14.16
CA ALA A 570 8.74 -5.77 15.09
C ALA A 570 7.38 -5.05 15.08
N THR A 571 6.65 -5.20 13.98
CA THR A 571 5.42 -4.45 13.67
C THR A 571 4.27 -4.70 14.66
N LEU A 572 4.00 -5.95 15.04
CA LEU A 572 2.96 -6.30 16.00
C LEU A 572 3.40 -6.00 17.44
N VAL A 573 4.69 -6.07 17.75
CA VAL A 573 5.19 -5.76 19.10
C VAL A 573 5.23 -4.25 19.37
N ALA A 574 5.69 -3.44 18.42
CA ALA A 574 6.00 -2.02 18.61
C ALA A 574 5.19 -1.05 17.73
N GLY A 575 4.47 -1.56 16.72
CA GLY A 575 3.73 -0.74 15.77
C GLY A 575 2.35 -0.30 16.26
N GLN A 576 1.69 0.50 15.41
CA GLN A 576 0.37 1.06 15.64
C GLN A 576 -0.56 0.75 14.46
N LYS A 577 -1.87 0.83 14.69
CA LYS A 577 -2.87 0.61 13.63
C LYS A 577 -2.74 1.74 12.58
N GLY A 578 -2.76 1.36 11.32
CA GLY A 578 -2.63 2.30 10.20
C GLY A 578 -2.97 1.64 8.87
N VAL A 579 -2.70 2.35 7.79
CA VAL A 579 -2.94 1.92 6.40
C VAL A 579 -1.64 1.98 5.62
N LEU A 580 -1.27 0.86 5.00
CA LEU A 580 -0.10 0.74 4.15
C LEU A 580 -0.37 -0.30 3.06
N HIS A 581 0.10 -0.03 1.84
CA HIS A 581 0.03 -0.95 0.70
C HIS A 581 -1.37 -1.56 0.48
N GLY A 582 -2.43 -0.75 0.55
CA GLY A 582 -3.78 -1.23 0.25
C GLY A 582 -4.58 -1.80 1.41
N VAL A 583 -4.01 -1.88 2.63
CA VAL A 583 -4.64 -2.61 3.74
C VAL A 583 -4.54 -1.88 5.07
N ARG A 584 -5.63 -1.94 5.85
CA ARG A 584 -5.62 -1.52 7.26
C ARG A 584 -5.08 -2.64 8.14
N THR A 585 -4.01 -2.37 8.87
CA THR A 585 -3.23 -3.34 9.66
C THR A 585 -2.40 -2.63 10.74
N TYR A 586 -1.50 -3.35 11.43
CA TYR A 586 -0.42 -2.73 12.21
C TYR A 586 0.75 -2.35 11.30
N ILE A 587 1.31 -1.16 11.53
CA ILE A 587 2.48 -0.64 10.83
C ILE A 587 3.45 0.07 11.80
N LEU A 588 4.72 0.14 11.42
CA LEU A 588 5.72 1.00 12.04
C LEU A 588 5.64 2.40 11.42
N GLN A 589 5.20 3.37 12.21
CA GLN A 589 4.96 4.74 11.77
C GLN A 589 5.26 5.75 12.88
N ASP A 590 5.52 6.99 12.49
CA ASP A 590 5.70 8.11 13.43
C ASP A 590 4.35 8.69 13.91
N GLN A 591 4.41 9.71 14.77
CA GLN A 591 3.22 10.38 15.30
C GLN A 591 2.40 11.17 14.25
N HIS A 592 2.91 11.32 13.03
CA HIS A 592 2.28 12.03 11.92
C HIS A 592 1.73 11.06 10.86
N GLY A 593 1.83 9.75 11.10
CA GLY A 593 1.38 8.72 10.19
C GLY A 593 2.31 8.50 8.99
N GLN A 594 3.58 8.90 9.10
CA GLN A 594 4.61 8.58 8.11
C GLN A 594 5.22 7.21 8.45
N VAL A 595 5.42 6.37 7.45
CA VAL A 595 5.95 5.01 7.65
C VAL A 595 7.45 5.10 7.95
N LEU A 596 7.88 4.41 9.00
CA LEU A 596 9.27 4.38 9.40
C LEU A 596 10.06 3.39 8.52
N ASP A 597 11.34 3.69 8.31
CA ASP A 597 12.28 2.71 7.80
C ASP A 597 12.50 1.60 8.84
N THR A 598 12.80 0.40 8.37
CA THR A 598 12.99 -0.78 9.20
C THR A 598 14.40 -1.32 9.11
N HIS A 599 14.73 -2.23 10.03
CA HIS A 599 15.98 -2.97 9.99
C HIS A 599 15.78 -4.39 10.49
N SER A 600 16.51 -5.31 9.87
CA SER A 600 16.63 -6.71 10.25
C SER A 600 17.83 -7.31 9.50
N VAL A 601 18.60 -8.18 10.17
CA VAL A 601 19.62 -8.97 9.46
C VAL A 601 19.02 -9.93 8.41
N SER A 602 17.73 -10.21 8.53
CA SER A 602 16.96 -11.02 7.57
C SER A 602 16.11 -10.14 6.65
N ALA A 603 16.49 -10.06 5.38
CA ALA A 603 15.77 -9.29 4.36
C ALA A 603 14.31 -9.73 4.15
N GLY A 604 13.96 -10.98 4.46
CA GLY A 604 12.57 -11.47 4.36
C GLY A 604 11.64 -11.02 5.49
N LEU A 605 12.20 -10.51 6.59
CA LEU A 605 11.46 -9.94 7.72
C LEU A 605 11.53 -8.41 7.79
N ASP A 606 12.34 -7.78 6.94
CA ASP A 606 12.56 -6.33 6.88
C ASP A 606 11.39 -5.62 6.18
N TYR A 607 10.27 -5.48 6.90
CA TYR A 607 9.03 -4.92 6.37
C TYR A 607 8.24 -4.18 7.48
N PRO A 608 7.77 -2.94 7.26
CA PRO A 608 7.12 -2.12 8.30
C PRO A 608 5.65 -2.47 8.55
N GLY A 609 5.07 -3.42 7.83
CA GLY A 609 3.66 -3.82 7.97
C GLY A 609 3.51 -5.30 8.32
N VAL A 610 2.25 -5.74 8.44
CA VAL A 610 1.94 -7.15 8.68
C VAL A 610 0.58 -7.52 8.09
N GLY A 611 0.34 -8.80 7.82
CA GLY A 611 -0.94 -9.26 7.29
C GLY A 611 -2.12 -9.04 8.25
N PRO A 612 -3.31 -8.68 7.75
CA PRO A 612 -4.46 -8.29 8.58
C PRO A 612 -4.99 -9.43 9.47
N GLN A 613 -4.82 -10.70 9.07
CA GLN A 613 -5.22 -11.84 9.91
C GLN A 613 -4.35 -11.95 11.18
N LEU A 614 -3.05 -11.63 11.09
CA LEU A 614 -2.16 -11.64 12.25
C LEU A 614 -2.44 -10.44 13.16
N ALA A 615 -2.77 -9.28 12.57
CA ALA A 615 -3.23 -8.11 13.30
C ALA A 615 -4.51 -8.40 14.11
N GLU A 616 -5.48 -9.09 13.51
CA GLU A 616 -6.69 -9.51 14.22
C GLU A 616 -6.37 -10.49 15.35
N TRP A 617 -5.55 -11.53 15.12
CA TRP A 617 -5.18 -12.47 16.17
C TRP A 617 -4.38 -11.87 17.32
N LYS A 618 -3.62 -10.80 17.08
CA LYS A 618 -3.00 -10.01 18.14
C LYS A 618 -4.09 -9.34 18.98
N ASP A 619 -5.01 -8.63 18.35
CA ASP A 619 -6.04 -7.85 19.03
C ASP A 619 -7.06 -8.71 19.79
N SER A 620 -7.45 -9.86 19.23
CA SER A 620 -8.33 -10.81 19.90
C SER A 620 -7.62 -11.66 20.96
N GLY A 621 -6.29 -11.58 21.05
CA GLY A 621 -5.47 -12.40 21.94
C GLY A 621 -5.35 -13.87 21.51
N ARG A 622 -5.76 -14.21 20.29
CA ARG A 622 -5.67 -15.58 19.76
C ARG A 622 -4.23 -16.02 19.52
N ALA A 623 -3.34 -15.11 19.14
CA ALA A 623 -1.92 -15.37 18.93
C ALA A 623 -1.05 -14.41 19.76
N GLU A 624 0.10 -14.90 20.21
CA GLU A 624 1.12 -14.10 20.88
C GLU A 624 2.24 -13.78 19.89
N PHE A 625 2.79 -12.57 19.99
CA PHE A 625 3.89 -12.11 19.15
C PHE A 625 5.03 -11.61 20.02
N ILE A 626 6.25 -12.06 19.71
CA ILE A 626 7.49 -11.64 20.38
C ILE A 626 8.51 -11.15 19.36
N ALA A 627 9.48 -10.36 19.79
CA ALA A 627 10.58 -9.90 18.95
C ALA A 627 11.88 -10.67 19.27
N ALA A 628 12.61 -11.06 18.22
CA ALA A 628 13.94 -11.64 18.33
C ALA A 628 14.96 -10.72 17.64
N ASN A 629 15.93 -10.18 18.38
CA ASN A 629 16.99 -9.34 17.85
C ASN A 629 17.92 -10.12 16.90
N ASP A 630 18.76 -9.41 16.17
CA ASP A 630 19.71 -10.01 15.23
C ASP A 630 20.63 -11.05 15.92
N GLU A 631 21.06 -10.80 17.16
CA GLU A 631 21.83 -11.77 17.97
C GLU A 631 21.02 -13.06 18.25
N HIS A 632 19.72 -12.92 18.53
CA HIS A 632 18.82 -14.04 18.77
C HIS A 632 18.62 -14.87 17.50
N ALA A 633 18.48 -14.22 16.34
CA ALA A 633 18.38 -14.88 15.06
C ALA A 633 19.67 -15.65 14.72
N PHE A 634 20.85 -15.09 15.01
CA PHE A 634 22.13 -15.79 14.82
C PHE A 634 22.27 -16.98 15.75
N GLU A 635 21.81 -16.88 17.00
CA GLU A 635 21.77 -18.02 17.91
C GLU A 635 20.84 -19.12 17.38
N GLY A 636 19.64 -18.77 16.88
CA GLY A 636 18.75 -19.73 16.24
C GLY A 636 19.37 -20.41 15.00
N PHE A 637 20.08 -19.63 14.17
CA PHE A 637 20.79 -20.14 12.98
C PHE A 637 21.89 -21.12 13.38
N ARG A 638 22.74 -20.72 14.32
CA ARG A 638 23.84 -21.52 14.85
C ARG A 638 23.32 -22.82 15.45
N ARG A 639 22.34 -22.75 16.35
CA ARG A 639 21.88 -23.93 17.10
C ARG A 639 21.27 -24.96 16.20
N LEU A 640 20.43 -24.59 15.25
CA LEU A 640 19.87 -25.57 14.33
C LEU A 640 20.97 -26.21 13.46
N SER A 641 21.95 -25.41 13.02
CA SER A 641 23.08 -25.90 12.22
C SER A 641 23.95 -26.89 12.99
N GLU A 642 24.34 -26.57 14.23
CA GLU A 642 25.23 -27.40 15.06
C GLU A 642 24.53 -28.64 15.66
N THR A 643 23.22 -28.54 15.94
CA THR A 643 22.48 -29.63 16.61
C THR A 643 21.86 -30.60 15.62
N GLU A 644 21.28 -30.12 14.52
CA GLU A 644 20.51 -30.93 13.57
C GLU A 644 21.14 -31.01 12.17
N GLY A 645 22.24 -30.27 11.90
CA GLY A 645 22.87 -30.26 10.58
C GLY A 645 21.99 -29.62 9.51
N ILE A 646 21.06 -28.75 9.91
CA ILE A 646 20.14 -28.05 9.01
C ILE A 646 20.53 -26.57 9.05
N ILE A 647 20.86 -26.00 7.89
CA ILE A 647 21.16 -24.57 7.76
C ILE A 647 19.85 -23.83 7.47
N PRO A 648 19.23 -23.15 8.46
CA PRO A 648 17.96 -22.47 8.26
C PRO A 648 18.13 -21.14 7.54
N ALA A 649 17.09 -20.66 6.87
CA ALA A 649 17.03 -19.26 6.48
C ALA A 649 17.04 -18.37 7.74
N LEU A 650 17.68 -17.20 7.69
CA LEU A 650 17.71 -16.26 8.82
C LEU A 650 16.31 -15.88 9.30
N GLU A 651 15.32 -15.85 8.40
CA GLU A 651 13.91 -15.68 8.72
C GLU A 651 13.44 -16.79 9.69
N SER A 652 13.68 -18.05 9.34
CA SER A 652 13.28 -19.22 10.14
C SER A 652 14.05 -19.29 11.46
N SER A 653 15.28 -18.80 11.50
CA SER A 653 16.11 -18.77 12.71
C SER A 653 15.48 -17.95 13.85
N HIS A 654 14.72 -16.91 13.53
CA HIS A 654 13.93 -16.17 14.53
C HIS A 654 12.92 -17.09 15.21
N ALA A 655 12.19 -17.88 14.43
CA ALA A 655 11.23 -18.86 14.95
C ALA A 655 11.92 -19.97 15.75
N VAL A 656 13.12 -20.41 15.33
CA VAL A 656 13.93 -21.39 16.08
C VAL A 656 14.26 -20.85 17.47
N TRP A 657 14.77 -19.62 17.56
CA TRP A 657 15.08 -19.00 18.84
C TRP A 657 13.83 -18.87 19.72
N GLY A 658 12.73 -18.34 19.19
CA GLY A 658 11.49 -18.19 19.94
C GLY A 658 10.90 -19.53 20.42
N ALA A 659 11.05 -20.59 19.63
CA ALA A 659 10.62 -21.94 19.99
C ALA A 659 11.48 -22.55 21.09
N MET A 660 12.81 -22.34 21.10
CA MET A 660 13.68 -22.79 22.19
C MET A 660 13.29 -22.14 23.52
N GLU A 661 12.99 -20.84 23.51
CA GLU A 661 12.53 -20.12 24.70
C GLU A 661 11.14 -20.58 25.16
N LEU A 662 10.23 -20.86 24.23
CA LEU A 662 8.92 -21.42 24.55
C LEU A 662 9.02 -22.86 25.09
N ALA A 663 9.93 -23.68 24.55
CA ALA A 663 10.13 -25.06 24.99
C ALA A 663 10.50 -25.13 26.47
N LYS A 664 11.41 -24.27 26.92
CA LYS A 664 11.79 -24.13 28.34
C LYS A 664 10.59 -23.80 29.23
N LYS A 665 9.74 -22.88 28.77
CA LYS A 665 8.54 -22.43 29.52
C LYS A 665 7.46 -23.49 29.61
N LEU A 666 7.22 -24.26 28.53
CA LEU A 666 6.21 -25.32 28.51
C LEU A 666 6.63 -26.57 29.31
N GLY A 667 7.93 -26.87 29.34
CA GLY A 667 8.47 -28.02 30.05
C GLY A 667 8.32 -29.35 29.29
N LYS A 668 8.88 -30.41 29.87
CA LYS A 668 8.95 -31.75 29.26
C LYS A 668 7.56 -32.37 29.07
N GLY A 669 7.42 -33.24 28.06
CA GLY A 669 6.16 -33.91 27.72
C GLY A 669 5.18 -33.04 26.92
N LYS A 670 5.60 -31.84 26.54
CA LYS A 670 4.87 -30.91 25.65
C LYS A 670 5.48 -30.96 24.25
N ASN A 671 4.69 -30.62 23.23
CA ASN A 671 5.12 -30.66 21.83
C ASN A 671 5.02 -29.27 21.19
N ILE A 672 6.09 -28.81 20.56
CA ILE A 672 6.13 -27.57 19.77
C ILE A 672 6.44 -27.91 18.31
N VAL A 673 5.75 -27.29 17.36
CA VAL A 673 6.12 -27.37 15.93
C VAL A 673 6.63 -26.02 15.44
N ILE A 674 7.81 -26.03 14.84
CA ILE A 674 8.41 -24.86 14.17
C ILE A 674 8.13 -24.94 12.67
N CYS A 675 7.61 -23.86 12.10
CA CYS A 675 7.57 -23.69 10.65
C CYS A 675 8.96 -23.32 10.12
N MET A 676 9.70 -24.29 9.56
CA MET A 676 10.98 -24.04 8.89
C MET A 676 10.72 -23.45 7.51
N SER A 677 10.44 -22.15 7.48
CA SER A 677 9.88 -21.43 6.33
C SER A 677 10.74 -21.44 5.07
N GLY A 678 12.05 -21.70 5.20
CA GLY A 678 13.00 -21.73 4.10
C GLY A 678 14.41 -22.13 4.55
N ARG A 679 15.24 -22.51 3.57
CA ARG A 679 16.66 -22.90 3.76
C ARG A 679 17.63 -21.71 3.67
N GLY A 680 18.76 -21.83 4.37
CA GLY A 680 19.73 -20.76 4.57
C GLY A 680 20.81 -20.60 3.53
N ASP A 681 20.77 -21.34 2.41
CA ASP A 681 21.81 -21.21 1.35
C ASP A 681 22.01 -19.75 0.91
N LYS A 682 20.91 -18.99 0.82
CA LYS A 682 20.92 -17.56 0.44
C LYS A 682 21.57 -16.65 1.49
N ASP A 683 21.63 -17.10 2.74
CA ASP A 683 22.05 -16.30 3.88
C ASP A 683 23.49 -16.59 4.30
N VAL A 684 24.12 -17.69 3.84
CA VAL A 684 25.47 -18.08 4.27
C VAL A 684 26.48 -16.96 4.06
N GLN A 685 26.42 -16.25 2.94
CA GLN A 685 27.31 -15.11 2.68
C GLN A 685 27.04 -13.95 3.65
N SER A 686 25.77 -13.55 3.83
CA SER A 686 25.41 -12.49 4.77
C SER A 686 25.78 -12.84 6.21
N VAL A 687 25.59 -14.11 6.62
CA VAL A 687 26.05 -14.60 7.92
C VAL A 687 27.56 -14.47 8.04
N ALA A 688 28.33 -14.86 7.04
CA ALA A 688 29.78 -14.73 7.07
C ALA A 688 30.25 -13.26 7.16
N GLU A 689 29.53 -12.33 6.51
CA GLU A 689 29.81 -10.89 6.53
C GLU A 689 29.45 -10.24 7.88
N GLU A 690 28.36 -10.65 8.52
CA GLU A 690 27.86 -10.07 9.78
C GLU A 690 28.44 -10.74 11.04
N LEU A 691 28.92 -11.99 10.92
CA LEU A 691 29.48 -12.76 12.05
C LEU A 691 30.64 -12.08 12.77
N PRO A 692 31.57 -11.35 12.12
CA PRO A 692 32.60 -10.57 12.83
C PRO A 692 32.04 -9.55 13.83
N THR A 693 30.82 -9.05 13.60
CA THR A 693 30.16 -8.06 14.45
C THR A 693 29.26 -8.71 15.50
N ILE A 694 28.45 -9.70 15.10
CA ILE A 694 27.47 -10.37 15.97
C ILE A 694 28.10 -11.50 16.78
N GLY A 695 29.02 -12.25 16.17
CA GLY A 695 29.68 -13.42 16.75
C GLY A 695 30.29 -13.21 18.13
N PRO A 696 31.05 -12.12 18.38
CA PRO A 696 31.58 -11.83 19.72
C PRO A 696 30.51 -11.68 20.80
N LYS A 697 29.30 -11.23 20.46
CA LYS A 697 28.19 -11.03 21.41
C LYS A 697 27.55 -12.35 21.83
N ILE A 698 27.59 -13.37 20.98
CA ILE A 698 26.97 -14.69 21.21
C ILE A 698 28.00 -15.82 21.38
N GLY A 699 29.29 -15.49 21.44
CA GLY A 699 30.37 -16.47 21.55
C GLY A 699 30.40 -17.44 20.37
N TRP A 700 30.30 -16.93 19.14
CA TRP A 700 30.36 -17.71 17.90
C TRP A 700 31.39 -17.09 16.94
N ASP A 701 32.47 -17.82 16.67
CA ASP A 701 33.53 -17.39 15.76
C ASP A 701 33.85 -18.52 14.78
N LEU A 702 33.65 -18.24 13.48
CA LEU A 702 33.95 -19.17 12.37
C LEU A 702 35.04 -18.63 11.45
N ARG A 703 35.73 -17.55 11.85
CA ARG A 703 36.82 -16.99 11.05
C ARG A 703 37.95 -18.02 10.96
N PHE A 704 38.39 -18.27 9.74
CA PHE A 704 39.53 -19.11 9.41
C PHE A 704 40.81 -18.28 9.25
#